data_AF-A0A355H8V3-F1
#
_entry.id   AF-A0A355H8V3-F1
#
_cell.length_a   1.000
_cell.length_b   1.000
_cell.length_c   1.000
_cell.angle_alpha   90.00
_cell.angle_beta   90.00
_cell.angle_gamma   90.00
#
_symmetry.space_group_name_H-M   'P 1'
#
loop_
_entity.id
_entity.type
_entity.pdbx_description
1 polymer ?
#
loop_
_entity_poly.entity_id
_entity_poly.type
_entity_poly.pdbx_seq_one_letter_code
_entity_poly.pdbx_strand_id
1 'polypeptide(L)'
;DIAHISDGFEESDLRSRYNGKPSERILVYRVGEQTPTDVSKAVHEKMEEIKSQLPSSVRTQIVRDSSIILEDRINLLMKNLWLGLGLVFLTLSLFLRVDLSFWIMMGIPISFAGAMISMPITDSSINMISLFAFILVLGIVVDDAIVVGENIYAHQEMKKSPLDAAVDGATEIGPPVLITILTTIAAFIPIYFIPGITGNIFQNIPNVLIVVLLFSLLEAMFILPGHLSHINRVMAWILAPLGKILETPRHYFSSALFWFSNKPYRKILEKGIAYRYTIFALGLFFILLCAGLVAGGHMKFTFFPKIDRDNIAVTARMPFGTPASVSREVEEKMLRSAEKLLREYEAETGQPVHDGIYSTVGRGGANKTSVRVYLKPLNERKFAAVEFSRRWRKEMGEVAGIEALNIRARHSMGSNYDIDLQLSHPDTNKLLVIVEQFKEKLGEYPGVSNIEDSTEDGKREVQLRLSPAGRTLGLSTQELTQQIRAAFQGVEVFKLLRDSDEVSVKLRLPFEERRYLRDLEDLVILSPTGKLLPLRQVAELKYGQSYSAIRRIDGRRIVSVRALVDSGVGNTGEIQRSIKQELLLKIKSQNPQLQYSFEGAHRAQTNTMDGVKQGGIVALILIYSLLALQFRSYFQPVIIMTAIPFGMVGALLGHLLMGYSLSVVSVLGIVALTGIVVNDSLILVDFINRSRERGTPIRQAIVEAGVR
;
A
#
# COMPACT_ATOMS: atom_id res chain seq x y z
N ASP A 1 61.78 -5.62 -5.69
CA ASP A 1 62.56 -4.62 -6.45
C ASP A 1 61.72 -3.82 -7.45
N ILE A 2 60.81 -4.43 -8.24
CA ILE A 2 60.04 -3.74 -9.30
C ILE A 2 58.55 -3.51 -8.99
N ALA A 3 58.02 -4.06 -7.89
CA ALA A 3 56.62 -3.95 -7.52
C ALA A 3 56.45 -3.95 -6.00
N HIS A 4 55.37 -3.33 -5.53
CA HIS A 4 54.92 -3.43 -4.15
C HIS A 4 53.75 -4.40 -4.08
N ILE A 5 53.88 -5.46 -3.26
CA ILE A 5 52.83 -6.45 -3.06
C ILE A 5 52.15 -6.12 -1.73
N SER A 6 50.90 -5.70 -1.80
CA SER A 6 50.06 -5.41 -0.64
C SER A 6 48.88 -6.38 -0.60
N ASP A 7 48.69 -7.04 0.52
CA ASP A 7 47.48 -7.82 0.82
C ASP A 7 46.45 -6.89 1.48
N GLY A 8 45.25 -6.79 0.89
CA GLY A 8 44.25 -5.84 1.34
C GLY A 8 42.91 -5.98 0.62
N PHE A 9 41.94 -5.19 1.07
CA PHE A 9 40.61 -5.16 0.47
C PHE A 9 40.60 -4.46 -0.89
N GLU A 10 39.57 -4.72 -1.69
CA GLU A 10 39.33 -3.98 -2.91
C GLU A 10 39.18 -2.47 -2.62
N GLU A 11 39.76 -1.64 -3.49
CA GLU A 11 39.60 -0.19 -3.42
C GLU A 11 38.14 0.18 -3.71
N SER A 12 37.44 0.66 -2.69
CA SER A 12 36.03 1.00 -2.79
C SER A 12 35.74 2.37 -2.20
N ASP A 13 34.93 3.16 -2.92
CA ASP A 13 34.35 4.39 -2.41
C ASP A 13 33.22 4.13 -1.41
N LEU A 14 32.79 2.87 -1.27
CA LEU A 14 31.73 2.47 -0.37
C LEU A 14 32.16 2.65 1.08
N ARG A 15 31.42 3.49 1.80
CA ARG A 15 31.52 3.62 3.25
C ARG A 15 30.14 3.43 3.83
N SER A 16 30.04 2.68 4.92
CA SER A 16 28.81 2.49 5.67
C SER A 16 29.06 2.76 7.16
N ARG A 17 28.11 3.42 7.83
CA ARG A 17 28.16 3.67 9.28
C ARG A 17 26.83 3.34 9.94
N TYR A 18 26.90 2.91 11.20
CA TYR A 18 25.76 2.75 12.08
C TYR A 18 26.05 3.47 13.40
N ASN A 19 25.19 4.41 13.79
CA ASN A 19 25.37 5.28 14.96
C ASN A 19 26.77 5.90 15.03
N GLY A 20 27.23 6.44 13.88
CA GLY A 20 28.53 7.10 13.73
C GLY A 20 29.74 6.16 13.61
N LYS A 21 29.59 4.86 13.87
CA LYS A 21 30.70 3.87 13.81
C LYS A 21 30.72 3.15 12.46
N PRO A 22 31.89 2.73 11.93
CA PRO A 22 31.97 1.88 10.74
C PRO A 22 31.09 0.64 10.92
N SER A 23 30.31 0.30 9.90
CA SER A 23 29.43 -0.86 9.94
C SER A 23 29.29 -1.51 8.58
N GLU A 24 28.99 -2.81 8.56
CA GLU A 24 28.56 -3.50 7.35
C GLU A 24 27.12 -3.97 7.51
N ARG A 25 26.38 -3.95 6.40
CA ARG A 25 24.96 -4.31 6.40
C ARG A 25 24.76 -5.61 5.65
N ILE A 26 24.33 -6.63 6.39
CA ILE A 26 23.92 -7.93 5.85
C ILE A 26 22.40 -7.89 5.63
N LEU A 27 21.96 -8.32 4.45
CA LEU A 27 20.54 -8.46 4.13
C LEU A 27 20.23 -9.94 4.01
N VAL A 28 19.33 -10.43 4.86
CA VAL A 28 18.88 -11.82 4.83
C VAL A 28 17.54 -11.86 4.11
N TYR A 29 17.46 -12.70 3.08
CA TYR A 29 16.27 -12.91 2.28
C TYR A 29 15.79 -14.35 2.45
N ARG A 30 14.47 -14.56 2.45
CA ARG A 30 13.88 -15.89 2.33
C ARG A 30 14.14 -16.50 0.95
N VAL A 31 14.15 -17.83 0.85
CA VAL A 31 14.37 -18.56 -0.42
C VAL A 31 13.24 -19.57 -0.62
N GLY A 32 12.21 -19.18 -1.37
CA GLY A 32 11.01 -19.99 -1.54
C GLY A 32 9.92 -19.58 -0.56
N GLU A 33 9.28 -20.55 0.10
CA GLU A 33 8.02 -20.37 0.85
C GLU A 33 8.20 -20.10 2.35
N GLN A 34 9.41 -19.87 2.86
CA GLN A 34 9.60 -19.62 4.30
C GLN A 34 8.86 -18.36 4.75
N THR A 35 8.27 -18.42 5.93
CA THR A 35 7.60 -17.26 6.51
C THR A 35 8.61 -16.25 7.06
N PRO A 36 8.25 -14.96 7.18
CA PRO A 36 9.11 -13.97 7.83
C PRO A 36 9.52 -14.37 9.26
N THR A 37 8.63 -15.05 9.99
CA THR A 37 8.87 -15.57 11.34
C THR A 37 9.91 -16.68 11.35
N ASP A 38 9.86 -17.62 10.40
CA ASP A 38 10.84 -18.71 10.33
C ASP A 38 12.25 -18.18 10.04
N VAL A 39 12.35 -17.23 9.09
CA VAL A 39 13.63 -16.61 8.75
C VAL A 39 14.16 -15.77 9.90
N SER A 40 13.30 -14.99 10.56
CA SER A 40 13.68 -14.20 11.73
C SER A 40 14.21 -15.10 12.85
N LYS A 41 13.50 -16.19 13.18
CA LYS A 41 13.93 -17.15 14.20
C LYS A 41 15.28 -17.77 13.86
N ALA A 42 15.46 -18.27 12.63
CA ALA A 42 16.72 -18.85 12.19
C ALA A 42 17.89 -17.85 12.25
N VAL A 43 17.64 -16.58 11.90
CA VAL A 43 18.65 -15.52 12.03
C VAL A 43 18.99 -15.29 13.50
N HIS A 44 18.01 -15.15 14.39
CA HIS A 44 18.28 -14.93 15.81
C HIS A 44 19.06 -16.08 16.44
N GLU A 45 18.68 -17.33 16.15
CA GLU A 45 19.41 -18.52 16.61
C GLU A 45 20.86 -18.52 16.11
N LYS A 46 21.07 -18.24 14.82
CA LYS A 46 22.43 -18.18 14.25
C LYS A 46 23.24 -17.00 14.78
N MET A 47 22.59 -15.87 15.06
CA MET A 47 23.25 -14.70 15.62
C MET A 47 23.76 -14.93 17.03
N GLU A 48 23.03 -15.68 17.87
CA GLU A 48 23.53 -16.04 19.21
C GLU A 48 24.74 -16.99 19.13
N GLU A 49 24.76 -17.92 18.17
CA GLU A 49 25.93 -18.77 17.91
C GLU A 49 27.15 -17.91 17.47
N ILE A 50 26.97 -17.04 16.47
CA ILE A 50 28.04 -16.20 15.92
C ILE A 50 28.57 -15.20 16.94
N LYS A 51 27.70 -14.65 17.80
CA LYS A 51 28.07 -13.65 18.81
C LYS A 51 29.14 -14.17 19.78
N SER A 52 29.16 -15.47 20.05
CA SER A 52 30.20 -16.11 20.86
C SER A 52 31.57 -16.22 20.16
N GLN A 53 31.57 -16.21 18.83
CA GLN A 53 32.76 -16.35 17.98
C GLN A 53 33.35 -15.00 17.55
N LEU A 54 32.57 -13.92 17.69
CA LEU A 54 32.99 -12.58 17.28
C LEU A 54 33.95 -11.95 18.32
N PRO A 55 34.99 -11.22 17.86
CA PRO A 55 35.83 -10.41 18.73
C PRO A 55 35.01 -9.35 19.48
N SER A 56 35.45 -8.94 20.66
CA SER A 56 34.80 -7.91 21.48
C SER A 56 34.68 -6.53 20.81
N SER A 57 35.46 -6.30 19.76
CA SER A 57 35.40 -5.09 18.92
C SER A 57 34.22 -5.06 17.94
N VAL A 58 33.59 -6.20 17.65
CA VAL A 58 32.48 -6.32 16.71
C VAL A 58 31.17 -6.38 17.48
N ARG A 59 30.22 -5.51 17.12
CA ARG A 59 28.86 -5.51 17.67
C ARG A 59 27.87 -5.80 16.55
N THR A 60 26.90 -6.64 16.83
CA THR A 60 25.83 -7.00 15.92
C THR A 60 24.52 -6.36 16.39
N GLN A 61 23.72 -5.86 15.46
CA GLN A 61 22.43 -5.24 15.75
C GLN A 61 21.47 -5.58 14.61
N ILE A 62 20.32 -6.15 14.95
CA ILE A 62 19.21 -6.29 14.01
C ILE A 62 18.44 -4.97 14.03
N VAL A 63 18.42 -4.30 12.89
CA VAL A 63 17.83 -2.95 12.73
C VAL A 63 16.47 -2.98 12.03
N ARG A 64 16.16 -4.08 11.36
CA ARG A 64 14.91 -4.27 10.64
C ARG A 64 14.58 -5.74 10.60
N ASP A 65 13.51 -6.09 11.29
CA ASP A 65 12.90 -7.41 11.23
C ASP A 65 11.46 -7.27 10.74
N SER A 66 11.11 -8.02 9.69
CA SER A 66 9.75 -8.00 9.15
C SER A 66 8.81 -8.95 9.89
N SER A 67 9.34 -9.88 10.70
CA SER A 67 8.52 -10.77 11.54
C SER A 67 7.77 -9.98 12.61
N ILE A 68 8.41 -8.98 13.23
CA ILE A 68 7.80 -8.10 14.24
C ILE A 68 6.56 -7.42 13.68
N ILE A 69 6.67 -6.86 12.47
CA ILE A 69 5.53 -6.22 11.79
C ILE A 69 4.42 -7.24 11.53
N LEU A 70 4.75 -8.47 11.13
CA LEU A 70 3.76 -9.52 10.90
C LEU A 70 3.07 -9.92 12.21
N GLU A 71 3.83 -10.11 13.29
CA GLU A 71 3.33 -10.51 14.61
C GLU A 71 2.44 -9.43 15.23
N ASP A 72 2.86 -8.17 15.18
CA ASP A 72 2.04 -7.02 15.62
C ASP A 72 0.70 -6.97 14.88
N ARG A 73 0.69 -7.31 13.59
CA ARG A 73 -0.52 -7.34 12.77
C ARG A 73 -1.42 -8.52 13.13
N ILE A 74 -0.85 -9.70 13.37
CA ILE A 74 -1.58 -10.87 13.87
C ILE A 74 -2.18 -10.58 15.25
N ASN A 75 -1.41 -9.98 16.15
CA ASN A 75 -1.87 -9.62 17.49
C ASN A 75 -2.99 -8.58 17.44
N LEU A 76 -2.87 -7.57 16.57
CA LEU A 76 -3.92 -6.58 16.35
C LEU A 76 -5.20 -7.23 15.82
N LEU A 77 -5.11 -8.17 14.89
CA LEU A 77 -6.26 -8.93 14.40
C LEU A 77 -6.92 -9.73 15.50
N MET A 78 -6.13 -10.52 16.23
CA MET A 78 -6.67 -11.39 17.28
C MET A 78 -7.36 -10.56 18.35
N LYS A 79 -6.75 -9.43 18.74
CA LYS A 79 -7.37 -8.47 19.65
C LYS A 79 -8.68 -7.91 19.10
N ASN A 80 -8.69 -7.45 17.85
CA ASN A 80 -9.89 -6.89 17.21
C ASN A 80 -10.99 -7.95 17.00
N LEU A 81 -10.61 -9.19 16.68
CA LEU A 81 -11.51 -10.33 16.54
C LEU A 81 -12.17 -10.66 17.87
N TRP A 82 -11.41 -10.80 18.96
CA TRP A 82 -11.97 -11.08 20.28
C TRP A 82 -12.84 -9.94 20.80
N LEU A 83 -12.43 -8.68 20.59
CA LEU A 83 -13.26 -7.52 20.91
C LEU A 83 -14.56 -7.51 20.10
N GLY A 84 -14.47 -7.77 18.79
CA GLY A 84 -15.61 -7.84 17.91
C GLY A 84 -16.57 -8.97 18.27
N LEU A 85 -16.05 -10.19 18.52
CA LEU A 85 -16.82 -11.34 18.99
C LEU A 85 -17.51 -11.03 20.32
N GLY A 86 -16.81 -10.41 21.27
CA GLY A 86 -17.38 -10.02 22.56
C GLY A 86 -18.50 -8.99 22.41
N LEU A 87 -18.33 -7.97 21.56
CA LEU A 87 -19.35 -6.96 21.29
C LEU A 87 -20.57 -7.54 20.55
N VAL A 88 -20.36 -8.38 19.54
CA VAL A 88 -21.44 -9.09 18.82
C VAL A 88 -22.19 -10.01 19.78
N PHE A 89 -21.49 -10.83 20.56
CA PHE A 89 -22.14 -11.71 21.52
C PHE A 89 -22.93 -10.95 22.59
N LEU A 90 -22.37 -9.86 23.12
CA LEU A 90 -23.05 -9.02 24.11
C LEU A 90 -24.30 -8.37 23.51
N THR A 91 -24.19 -7.79 22.31
CA THR A 91 -25.32 -7.14 21.64
C THR A 91 -26.42 -8.15 21.33
N LEU A 92 -26.09 -9.32 20.77
CA LEU A 92 -27.08 -10.38 20.52
C LEU A 92 -27.72 -10.88 21.81
N SER A 93 -26.94 -11.09 22.87
CA SER A 93 -27.46 -11.59 24.16
C SER A 93 -28.41 -10.60 24.87
N LEU A 94 -28.40 -9.31 24.48
CA LEU A 94 -29.35 -8.31 24.97
C LEU A 94 -30.71 -8.38 24.25
N PHE A 95 -30.81 -9.04 23.10
CA PHE A 95 -32.06 -9.16 22.34
C PHE A 95 -32.56 -10.61 22.24
N LEU A 96 -31.64 -11.55 22.03
CA LEU A 96 -31.91 -12.98 21.86
C LEU A 96 -31.57 -13.76 23.12
N ARG A 97 -31.91 -15.05 23.14
CA ARG A 97 -31.42 -15.94 24.19
C ARG A 97 -29.90 -16.13 24.08
N VAL A 98 -29.24 -16.30 25.21
CA VAL A 98 -27.77 -16.41 25.29
C VAL A 98 -27.24 -17.64 24.54
N ASP A 99 -27.99 -18.74 24.55
CA ASP A 99 -27.65 -19.96 23.81
C ASP A 99 -27.73 -19.74 22.28
N LEU A 100 -28.78 -19.07 21.79
CA LEU A 100 -28.89 -18.70 20.39
C LEU A 100 -27.77 -17.74 19.97
N SER A 101 -27.52 -16.72 20.80
CA SER A 101 -26.46 -15.71 20.58
C SER A 101 -25.08 -16.35 20.52
N PHE A 102 -24.82 -17.37 21.35
CA PHE A 102 -23.56 -18.11 21.34
C PHE A 102 -23.35 -18.86 20.03
N TRP A 103 -24.35 -19.60 19.54
CA TRP A 103 -24.22 -20.35 18.29
C TRP A 103 -24.06 -19.44 17.07
N ILE A 104 -24.83 -18.36 17.00
CA ILE A 104 -24.67 -17.33 15.96
C ILE A 104 -23.24 -16.73 16.01
N MET A 105 -22.74 -16.39 17.19
CA MET A 105 -21.37 -15.87 17.37
C MET A 105 -20.31 -16.90 16.94
N MET A 106 -20.52 -18.20 17.22
CA MET A 106 -19.60 -19.27 16.80
C MET A 106 -19.51 -19.43 15.27
N GLY A 107 -20.50 -18.96 14.52
CA GLY A 107 -20.44 -18.92 13.06
C GLY A 107 -19.30 -18.06 12.51
N ILE A 108 -18.92 -16.99 13.21
CA ILE A 108 -17.79 -16.11 12.82
C ILE A 108 -16.45 -16.88 12.81
N PRO A 109 -15.95 -17.44 13.93
CA PRO A 109 -14.65 -18.11 13.93
C PRO A 109 -14.62 -19.33 13.01
N ILE A 110 -15.75 -20.04 12.84
CA ILE A 110 -15.85 -21.17 11.91
C ILE A 110 -15.69 -20.68 10.47
N SER A 111 -16.40 -19.61 10.08
CA SER A 111 -16.31 -19.04 8.73
C SER A 111 -14.92 -18.48 8.43
N PHE A 112 -14.29 -17.84 9.43
CA PHE A 112 -12.93 -17.31 9.31
C PHE A 112 -11.90 -18.44 9.21
N ALA A 113 -12.05 -19.52 9.99
CA ALA A 113 -11.19 -20.69 9.90
C ALA A 113 -11.30 -21.36 8.52
N GLY A 114 -12.52 -21.53 8.00
CA GLY A 114 -12.74 -22.01 6.63
C GLY A 114 -12.03 -21.12 5.59
N ALA A 115 -12.11 -19.80 5.76
CA ALA A 115 -11.41 -18.89 4.89
C ALA A 115 -9.88 -19.01 4.98
N MET A 116 -9.31 -19.10 6.18
CA MET A 116 -7.88 -19.30 6.37
C MET A 116 -7.38 -20.61 5.75
N ILE A 117 -8.16 -21.69 5.83
CA ILE A 117 -7.82 -23.00 5.22
C ILE A 117 -7.78 -22.90 3.69
N SER A 118 -8.64 -22.08 3.09
CA SER A 118 -8.75 -21.93 1.64
C SER A 118 -7.89 -20.80 1.05
N MET A 119 -7.27 -19.95 1.87
CA MET A 119 -6.36 -18.90 1.41
C MET A 119 -5.24 -19.39 0.48
N PRO A 120 -4.57 -20.54 0.73
CA PRO A 120 -3.56 -21.06 -0.19
C PRO A 120 -4.10 -21.36 -1.59
N ILE A 121 -5.38 -21.70 -1.73
CA ILE A 121 -6.02 -22.01 -3.02
C ILE A 121 -6.16 -20.74 -3.87
N THR A 122 -6.29 -19.58 -3.23
CA THR A 122 -6.48 -18.27 -3.89
C THR A 122 -5.20 -17.45 -3.97
N ASP A 123 -4.03 -18.06 -3.70
CA ASP A 123 -2.72 -17.39 -3.57
C ASP A 123 -2.76 -16.15 -2.66
N SER A 124 -3.68 -16.14 -1.69
CA SER A 124 -3.90 -15.01 -0.80
C SER A 124 -3.10 -15.21 0.48
N SER A 125 -2.53 -14.12 1.00
CA SER A 125 -1.74 -14.12 2.23
C SER A 125 -2.40 -13.30 3.33
N ILE A 126 -2.04 -13.56 4.58
CA ILE A 126 -2.39 -12.71 5.72
C ILE A 126 -1.52 -11.45 5.66
N ASN A 127 -2.13 -10.33 5.28
CA ASN A 127 -1.49 -9.03 5.12
C ASN A 127 -2.51 -7.94 5.41
N MET A 128 -2.07 -6.69 5.57
CA MET A 128 -2.93 -5.56 5.97
C MET A 128 -4.25 -5.43 5.17
N ILE A 129 -4.26 -5.82 3.89
CA ILE A 129 -5.43 -5.70 3.02
C ILE A 129 -6.41 -6.86 3.26
N SER A 130 -5.92 -8.10 3.38
CA SER A 130 -6.78 -9.21 3.77
C SER A 130 -7.28 -9.06 5.21
N LEU A 131 -6.52 -8.40 6.09
CA LEU A 131 -6.97 -8.05 7.44
C LEU A 131 -8.18 -7.12 7.42
N PHE A 132 -8.10 -6.09 6.57
CA PHE A 132 -9.21 -5.18 6.36
C PHE A 132 -10.44 -5.92 5.82
N ALA A 133 -10.24 -6.90 4.94
CA ALA A 133 -11.33 -7.75 4.45
C ALA A 133 -12.00 -8.54 5.58
N PHE A 134 -11.24 -9.21 6.45
CA PHE A 134 -11.80 -9.90 7.62
C PHE A 134 -12.59 -8.97 8.55
N ILE A 135 -12.07 -7.78 8.84
CA ILE A 135 -12.77 -6.80 9.70
C ILE A 135 -14.07 -6.34 9.06
N LEU A 136 -14.07 -6.07 7.74
CA LEU A 136 -15.25 -5.64 7.01
C LEU A 136 -16.34 -6.72 7.04
N VAL A 137 -15.95 -7.98 6.88
CA VAL A 137 -16.85 -9.13 6.80
C VAL A 137 -17.43 -9.54 8.16
N LEU A 138 -16.75 -9.20 9.26
CA LEU A 138 -17.16 -9.57 10.61
C LEU A 138 -18.61 -9.17 10.93
N GLY A 139 -19.08 -8.00 10.45
CA GLY A 139 -20.47 -7.58 10.64
C GLY A 139 -21.44 -8.37 9.76
N ILE A 140 -21.08 -8.56 8.50
CA ILE A 140 -21.95 -9.15 7.47
C ILE A 140 -22.22 -10.64 7.72
N VAL A 141 -21.22 -11.39 8.19
CA VAL A 141 -21.31 -12.85 8.43
C VAL A 141 -22.41 -13.21 9.43
N VAL A 142 -22.64 -12.33 10.40
CA VAL A 142 -23.57 -12.61 11.50
C VAL A 142 -25.00 -12.34 11.08
N ASP A 143 -25.22 -11.35 10.20
CA ASP A 143 -26.56 -10.91 9.79
C ASP A 143 -27.40 -12.07 9.27
N ASP A 144 -26.87 -12.88 8.35
CA ASP A 144 -27.59 -14.03 7.78
C ASP A 144 -27.88 -15.12 8.82
N ALA A 145 -26.90 -15.40 9.70
CA ALA A 145 -27.06 -16.35 10.79
C ALA A 145 -28.10 -15.88 11.83
N ILE A 146 -28.22 -14.56 12.06
CA ILE A 146 -29.25 -13.98 12.92
C ILE A 146 -30.63 -14.22 12.31
N VAL A 147 -30.81 -13.90 11.03
CA VAL A 147 -32.12 -14.06 10.37
C VAL A 147 -32.57 -15.53 10.39
N VAL A 148 -31.67 -16.47 10.06
CA VAL A 148 -31.98 -17.92 10.13
C VAL A 148 -32.25 -18.36 11.57
N GLY A 149 -31.40 -17.97 12.51
CA GLY A 149 -31.51 -18.33 13.92
C GLY A 149 -32.80 -17.82 14.59
N GLU A 150 -33.19 -16.58 14.30
CA GLU A 150 -34.42 -15.98 14.80
C GLU A 150 -35.66 -16.67 14.22
N ASN A 151 -35.65 -17.03 12.94
CA ASN A 151 -36.80 -17.72 12.34
C ASN A 151 -36.95 -19.14 12.87
N ILE A 152 -35.84 -19.87 13.06
CA ILE A 152 -35.87 -21.18 13.74
C ILE A 152 -36.46 -21.02 15.15
N TYR A 153 -36.01 -20.01 15.88
CA TYR A 153 -36.55 -19.72 17.22
C TYR A 153 -38.04 -19.38 17.19
N ALA A 154 -38.49 -18.57 16.22
CA ALA A 154 -39.91 -18.26 16.04
C ALA A 154 -40.76 -19.51 15.76
N HIS A 155 -40.27 -20.46 14.96
CA HIS A 155 -40.93 -21.75 14.76
C HIS A 155 -40.93 -22.63 16.01
N GLN A 156 -39.91 -22.55 16.86
CA GLN A 156 -39.89 -23.23 18.16
C GLN A 156 -40.95 -22.65 19.11
N GLU A 157 -41.17 -21.34 19.10
CA GLU A 157 -42.25 -20.70 19.89
C GLU A 157 -43.66 -21.09 19.41
N MET A 158 -43.80 -21.49 18.15
CA MET A 158 -45.04 -22.09 17.62
C MET A 158 -45.27 -23.54 18.09
N LYS A 159 -44.47 -24.05 19.03
CA LYS A 159 -44.55 -25.41 19.61
C LYS A 159 -44.30 -26.55 18.61
N LYS A 160 -43.58 -26.29 17.52
CA LYS A 160 -43.08 -27.34 16.62
C LYS A 160 -42.00 -28.18 17.31
N SER A 161 -41.75 -29.39 16.81
CA SER A 161 -40.60 -30.18 17.30
C SER A 161 -39.29 -29.44 16.99
N PRO A 162 -38.22 -29.59 17.80
CA PRO A 162 -36.95 -28.89 17.56
C PRO A 162 -36.36 -29.13 16.17
N LEU A 163 -36.53 -30.35 15.63
CA LEU A 163 -36.08 -30.71 14.29
C LEU A 163 -36.94 -30.03 13.22
N ASP A 164 -38.27 -30.12 13.32
CA ASP A 164 -39.18 -29.51 12.34
C ASP A 164 -39.04 -27.99 12.34
N ALA A 165 -38.88 -27.38 13.52
CA ALA A 165 -38.65 -25.94 13.65
C ALA A 165 -37.34 -25.50 12.99
N ALA A 166 -36.28 -26.30 13.10
CA ALA A 166 -35.00 -26.03 12.46
C ALA A 166 -35.08 -26.17 10.94
N VAL A 167 -35.73 -27.22 10.44
CA VAL A 167 -35.90 -27.47 9.00
C VAL A 167 -36.80 -26.41 8.37
N ASP A 168 -38.00 -26.17 8.94
CA ASP A 168 -38.93 -25.16 8.44
C ASP A 168 -38.33 -23.75 8.52
N GLY A 169 -37.68 -23.43 9.65
CA GLY A 169 -37.07 -22.13 9.87
C GLY A 169 -35.96 -21.81 8.86
N ALA A 170 -35.08 -22.77 8.59
CA ALA A 170 -33.99 -22.61 7.63
C ALA A 170 -34.47 -22.63 6.17
N THR A 171 -35.38 -23.55 5.81
CA THR A 171 -35.88 -23.65 4.42
C THR A 171 -36.73 -22.46 4.01
N GLU A 172 -37.45 -21.84 4.96
CA GLU A 172 -38.25 -20.65 4.71
C GLU A 172 -37.39 -19.43 4.33
N ILE A 173 -36.22 -19.28 4.95
CA ILE A 173 -35.34 -18.11 4.82
C ILE A 173 -34.13 -18.36 3.91
N GLY A 174 -33.85 -19.61 3.56
CA GLY A 174 -32.73 -19.99 2.72
C GLY A 174 -32.63 -19.26 1.39
N PRO A 175 -33.71 -19.13 0.57
CA PRO A 175 -33.63 -18.42 -0.70
C PRO A 175 -33.30 -16.92 -0.56
N PRO A 176 -33.97 -16.14 0.31
CA PRO A 176 -33.55 -14.77 0.62
C PRO A 176 -32.08 -14.65 1.03
N VAL A 177 -31.61 -15.50 1.97
CA VAL A 177 -30.22 -15.49 2.47
C VAL A 177 -29.21 -15.80 1.37
N LEU A 178 -29.50 -16.77 0.50
CA LEU A 178 -28.63 -17.09 -0.64
C LEU A 178 -28.46 -15.88 -1.56
N ILE A 179 -29.57 -15.19 -1.88
CA ILE A 179 -29.53 -14.01 -2.74
C ILE A 179 -28.82 -12.83 -2.06
N THR A 180 -29.02 -12.66 -0.76
CA THR A 180 -28.27 -11.68 0.06
C THR A 180 -26.77 -11.91 -0.03
N ILE A 181 -26.30 -13.15 0.13
CA ILE A 181 -24.88 -13.47 0.05
C ILE A 181 -24.35 -13.25 -1.37
N LEU A 182 -25.09 -13.69 -2.39
CA LEU A 182 -24.70 -13.50 -3.79
C LEU A 182 -24.68 -12.02 -4.20
N THR A 183 -25.63 -11.20 -3.73
CA THR A 183 -25.64 -9.74 -4.00
C THR A 183 -24.54 -9.01 -3.25
N THR A 184 -24.19 -9.47 -2.04
CA THR A 184 -23.01 -8.97 -1.32
C THR A 184 -21.73 -9.33 -2.07
N ILE A 185 -21.55 -10.59 -2.50
CA ILE A 185 -20.43 -11.02 -3.35
C ILE A 185 -20.36 -10.17 -4.62
N ALA A 186 -21.50 -9.94 -5.28
CA ALA A 186 -21.62 -9.11 -6.47
C ALA A 186 -21.10 -7.67 -6.24
N ALA A 187 -21.38 -7.09 -5.08
CA ALA A 187 -20.93 -5.75 -4.73
C ALA A 187 -19.39 -5.63 -4.70
N PHE A 188 -18.65 -6.72 -4.47
CA PHE A 188 -17.18 -6.73 -4.45
C PHE A 188 -16.52 -7.12 -5.79
N ILE A 189 -17.29 -7.63 -6.76
CA ILE A 189 -16.81 -7.89 -8.12
C ILE A 189 -16.07 -6.69 -8.75
N PRO A 190 -16.45 -5.41 -8.53
CA PRO A 190 -15.78 -4.29 -9.18
C PRO A 190 -14.28 -4.21 -8.96
N ILE A 191 -13.80 -4.79 -7.86
CA ILE A 191 -12.39 -4.77 -7.47
C ILE A 191 -11.53 -5.62 -8.44
N TYR A 192 -12.07 -6.70 -8.98
CA TYR A 192 -11.37 -7.55 -9.96
C TYR A 192 -11.14 -6.86 -11.32
N PHE A 193 -11.88 -5.79 -11.60
CA PHE A 193 -11.73 -5.01 -12.84
C PHE A 193 -10.60 -3.99 -12.77
N ILE A 194 -9.94 -3.84 -11.60
CA ILE A 194 -8.80 -2.92 -11.45
C ILE A 194 -7.57 -3.55 -12.12
N PRO A 195 -6.96 -2.93 -13.13
CA PRO A 195 -5.81 -3.51 -13.82
C PRO A 195 -4.48 -3.21 -13.09
N GLY A 196 -3.47 -4.04 -13.39
CA GLY A 196 -2.09 -3.83 -12.96
C GLY A 196 -1.82 -4.18 -11.49
N ILE A 197 -0.70 -3.66 -10.95
CA ILE A 197 -0.21 -4.01 -9.61
C ILE A 197 -1.24 -3.67 -8.53
N THR A 198 -1.93 -2.54 -8.67
CA THR A 198 -2.96 -2.12 -7.72
C THR A 198 -4.13 -3.10 -7.64
N GLY A 199 -4.55 -3.67 -8.78
CA GLY A 199 -5.55 -4.74 -8.83
C GLY A 199 -5.10 -6.00 -8.11
N ASN A 200 -3.88 -6.48 -8.41
CA ASN A 200 -3.30 -7.66 -7.77
C ASN A 200 -3.19 -7.52 -6.24
N ILE A 201 -3.07 -6.28 -5.75
CA ILE A 201 -3.03 -5.98 -4.32
C ILE A 201 -4.43 -5.98 -3.71
N PHE A 202 -5.40 -5.31 -4.35
CA PHE A 202 -6.76 -5.17 -3.82
C PHE A 202 -7.64 -6.40 -4.02
N GLN A 203 -7.36 -7.28 -4.99
CA GLN A 203 -8.10 -8.53 -5.21
C GLN A 203 -8.07 -9.47 -3.99
N ASN A 204 -7.11 -9.29 -3.07
CA ASN A 204 -7.11 -10.01 -1.79
C ASN A 204 -8.37 -9.71 -0.94
N ILE A 205 -9.00 -8.54 -1.11
CA ILE A 205 -10.24 -8.20 -0.39
C ILE A 205 -11.41 -9.10 -0.84
N PRO A 206 -11.82 -9.08 -2.13
CA PRO A 206 -12.90 -9.93 -2.59
C PRO A 206 -12.56 -11.43 -2.44
N ASN A 207 -11.31 -11.86 -2.63
CA ASN A 207 -10.92 -13.26 -2.42
C ASN A 207 -11.30 -13.75 -1.01
N VAL A 208 -10.84 -13.04 0.02
CA VAL A 208 -11.13 -13.40 1.42
C VAL A 208 -12.61 -13.30 1.71
N LEU A 209 -13.25 -12.22 1.28
CA LEU A 209 -14.66 -11.98 1.56
C LEU A 209 -15.58 -13.02 0.95
N ILE A 210 -15.39 -13.35 -0.33
CA ILE A 210 -16.23 -14.33 -1.03
C ILE A 210 -16.15 -15.66 -0.32
N VAL A 211 -14.94 -16.09 0.02
CA VAL A 211 -14.71 -17.34 0.74
C VAL A 211 -15.37 -17.32 2.12
N VAL A 212 -15.16 -16.26 2.92
CA VAL A 212 -15.78 -16.16 4.25
C VAL A 212 -17.30 -16.21 4.14
N LEU A 213 -17.90 -15.49 3.19
CA LEU A 213 -19.35 -15.50 2.98
C LEU A 213 -19.88 -16.85 2.50
N LEU A 214 -19.13 -17.59 1.67
CA LEU A 214 -19.50 -18.95 1.27
C LEU A 214 -19.48 -19.93 2.46
N PHE A 215 -18.46 -19.84 3.32
CA PHE A 215 -18.44 -20.62 4.56
C PHE A 215 -19.52 -20.18 5.54
N SER A 216 -19.83 -18.88 5.61
CA SER A 216 -20.93 -18.33 6.40
C SER A 216 -22.28 -18.86 5.92
N LEU A 217 -22.51 -18.94 4.60
CA LEU A 217 -23.71 -19.55 4.03
C LEU A 217 -23.83 -21.02 4.45
N LEU A 218 -22.71 -21.77 4.36
CA LEU A 218 -22.68 -23.17 4.75
C LEU A 218 -22.96 -23.33 6.25
N GLU A 219 -22.39 -22.46 7.08
CA GLU A 219 -22.60 -22.45 8.51
C GLU A 219 -24.07 -22.15 8.86
N ALA A 220 -24.61 -21.05 8.34
CA ALA A 220 -25.97 -20.59 8.63
C ALA A 220 -27.05 -21.56 8.13
N MET A 221 -26.83 -22.24 6.99
CA MET A 221 -27.83 -23.14 6.40
C MET A 221 -27.74 -24.59 6.86
N PHE A 222 -26.57 -25.06 7.30
CA PHE A 222 -26.37 -26.47 7.63
C PHE A 222 -25.90 -26.70 9.07
N ILE A 223 -24.96 -25.90 9.56
CA ILE A 223 -24.35 -26.09 10.88
C ILE A 223 -25.23 -25.51 11.97
N LEU A 224 -25.66 -24.25 11.84
CA LEU A 224 -26.49 -23.56 12.82
C LEU A 224 -27.83 -24.26 13.05
N PRO A 225 -28.61 -24.67 12.03
CA PRO A 225 -29.89 -25.35 12.25
C PRO A 225 -29.69 -26.71 12.93
N GLY A 226 -28.60 -27.42 12.61
CA GLY A 226 -28.24 -28.67 13.28
C GLY A 226 -27.94 -28.50 14.77
N HIS A 227 -27.30 -27.39 15.16
CA HIS A 227 -27.07 -27.07 16.58
C HIS A 227 -28.35 -26.63 17.28
N LEU A 228 -29.23 -25.88 16.61
CA LEU A 228 -30.50 -25.41 17.18
C LEU A 228 -31.58 -26.49 17.24
N SER A 229 -31.48 -27.55 16.42
CA SER A 229 -32.39 -28.70 16.49
C SER A 229 -32.11 -29.61 17.70
N HIS A 230 -30.91 -29.52 18.29
CA HIS A 230 -30.50 -30.33 19.44
C HIS A 230 -30.40 -29.44 20.68
N ILE A 231 -31.18 -29.74 21.73
CA ILE A 231 -31.04 -29.06 23.02
C ILE A 231 -29.72 -29.48 23.65
N ASN A 232 -28.68 -28.68 23.46
CA ASN A 232 -27.35 -28.97 24.00
C ASN A 232 -27.33 -28.64 25.50
N ARG A 233 -27.79 -29.60 26.33
CA ARG A 233 -27.98 -29.44 27.79
C ARG A 233 -26.72 -28.99 28.51
N VAL A 234 -25.54 -29.35 28.02
CA VAL A 234 -24.24 -28.95 28.59
C VAL A 234 -24.03 -27.44 28.42
N MET A 235 -24.23 -26.91 27.22
CA MET A 235 -24.07 -25.46 26.99
C MET A 235 -25.17 -24.65 27.65
N ALA A 236 -26.40 -25.16 27.67
CA ALA A 236 -27.49 -24.54 28.43
C ALA A 236 -27.15 -24.42 29.93
N TRP A 237 -26.48 -25.42 30.51
CA TRP A 237 -26.04 -25.39 31.91
C TRP A 237 -24.88 -24.40 32.13
N ILE A 238 -23.87 -24.38 31.26
CA ILE A 238 -22.73 -23.46 31.34
C ILE A 238 -23.17 -22.00 31.20
N LEU A 239 -24.10 -21.72 30.28
CA LEU A 239 -24.57 -20.36 29.99
C LEU A 239 -25.73 -19.91 30.88
N ALA A 240 -26.39 -20.81 31.62
CA ALA A 240 -27.49 -20.51 32.54
C ALA A 240 -27.23 -19.34 33.52
N PRO A 241 -26.08 -19.25 34.23
CA PRO A 241 -25.82 -18.13 35.12
C PRO A 241 -25.79 -16.79 34.38
N LEU A 242 -25.16 -16.76 33.21
CA LEU A 242 -25.10 -15.57 32.37
C LEU A 242 -26.48 -15.20 31.81
N GLY A 243 -27.26 -16.21 31.41
CA GLY A 243 -28.65 -16.05 30.98
C GLY A 243 -29.53 -15.39 32.05
N LYS A 244 -29.39 -15.78 33.32
CA LYS A 244 -30.13 -15.16 34.43
C LYS A 244 -29.71 -13.71 34.68
N ILE A 245 -28.41 -13.41 34.60
CA ILE A 245 -27.91 -12.04 34.78
C ILE A 245 -28.43 -11.12 33.66
N LEU A 246 -28.44 -11.63 32.42
CA LEU A 246 -28.85 -10.89 31.23
C LEU A 246 -30.36 -10.91 30.99
N GLU A 247 -31.15 -11.68 31.75
CA GLU A 247 -32.60 -11.79 31.59
C GLU A 247 -33.31 -10.44 31.78
N THR A 248 -33.02 -9.75 32.89
CA THR A 248 -33.64 -8.44 33.18
C THR A 248 -33.23 -7.36 32.16
N PRO A 249 -31.92 -7.19 31.82
CA PRO A 249 -31.52 -6.33 30.72
C PRO A 249 -32.22 -6.70 29.41
N ARG A 250 -32.25 -7.99 29.04
CA ARG A 250 -32.85 -8.45 27.78
C ARG A 250 -34.33 -8.10 27.71
N HIS A 251 -35.09 -8.34 28.78
CA HIS A 251 -36.51 -7.95 28.82
C HIS A 251 -36.70 -6.43 28.73
N TYR A 252 -35.83 -5.65 29.36
CA TYR A 252 -35.86 -4.20 29.24
C TYR A 252 -35.56 -3.74 27.81
N PHE A 253 -34.48 -4.22 27.19
CA PHE A 253 -34.06 -3.86 25.84
C PHE A 253 -35.08 -4.30 24.78
N SER A 254 -35.56 -5.55 24.83
CA SER A 254 -36.61 -6.04 23.94
C SER A 254 -37.92 -5.26 24.09
N SER A 255 -38.35 -4.96 25.32
CA SER A 255 -39.55 -4.15 25.56
C SER A 255 -39.38 -2.70 25.10
N ALA A 256 -38.19 -2.12 25.29
CA ALA A 256 -37.87 -0.77 24.83
C ALA A 256 -37.84 -0.69 23.30
N LEU A 257 -37.26 -1.68 22.62
CA LEU A 257 -37.26 -1.79 21.17
C LEU A 257 -38.68 -1.97 20.64
N PHE A 258 -39.47 -2.87 21.23
CA PHE A 258 -40.86 -3.07 20.86
C PHE A 258 -41.71 -1.81 21.04
N TRP A 259 -41.50 -1.07 22.15
CA TRP A 259 -42.14 0.23 22.38
C TRP A 259 -41.71 1.28 21.36
N PHE A 260 -40.42 1.36 21.06
CA PHE A 260 -39.86 2.30 20.09
C PHE A 260 -40.39 2.04 18.69
N SER A 261 -40.40 0.77 18.27
CA SER A 261 -40.88 0.37 16.96
C SER A 261 -42.38 0.65 16.80
N ASN A 262 -43.20 0.21 17.77
CA ASN A 262 -44.66 0.35 17.69
C ASN A 262 -45.19 1.77 17.93
N LYS A 263 -44.43 2.65 18.61
CA LYS A 263 -44.90 4.01 18.94
C LYS A 263 -44.20 5.09 18.10
N PRO A 264 -43.02 5.63 18.49
CA PRO A 264 -42.43 6.75 17.76
C PRO A 264 -42.10 6.38 16.32
N TYR A 265 -41.50 5.21 16.08
CA TYR A 265 -41.12 4.78 14.73
C TYR A 265 -42.33 4.58 13.83
N ARG A 266 -43.33 3.79 14.27
CA ARG A 266 -44.59 3.60 13.51
C ARG A 266 -45.26 4.93 13.14
N LYS A 267 -45.37 5.87 14.07
CA LYS A 267 -45.96 7.19 13.80
C LYS A 267 -45.17 8.00 12.77
N ILE A 268 -43.84 7.94 12.83
CA ILE A 268 -42.96 8.61 11.87
C ILE A 268 -43.09 7.94 10.50
N LEU A 269 -43.11 6.61 10.44
CA LEU A 269 -43.27 5.84 9.21
C LEU A 269 -44.62 6.12 8.54
N GLU A 270 -45.72 6.07 9.29
CA GLU A 270 -47.06 6.38 8.78
C GLU A 270 -47.16 7.81 8.23
N LYS A 271 -46.56 8.78 8.93
CA LYS A 271 -46.44 10.17 8.45
C LYS A 271 -45.54 10.26 7.22
N GLY A 272 -44.42 9.56 7.18
CA GLY A 272 -43.49 9.54 6.05
C GLY A 272 -44.15 9.00 4.78
N ILE A 273 -44.95 7.94 4.91
CA ILE A 273 -45.75 7.38 3.83
C ILE A 273 -46.84 8.36 3.38
N ALA A 274 -47.47 9.08 4.31
CA ALA A 274 -48.46 10.11 3.98
C ALA A 274 -47.84 11.30 3.23
N TYR A 275 -46.64 11.74 3.62
CA TYR A 275 -45.88 12.83 2.98
C TYR A 275 -44.79 12.31 2.03
N ARG A 276 -45.08 11.24 1.28
CA ARG A 276 -44.10 10.53 0.43
C ARG A 276 -43.32 11.42 -0.53
N TYR A 277 -43.95 12.44 -1.11
CA TYR A 277 -43.27 13.37 -2.03
C TYR A 277 -42.28 14.28 -1.29
N THR A 278 -42.60 14.68 -0.07
CA THR A 278 -41.70 15.47 0.78
C THR A 278 -40.49 14.64 1.21
N ILE A 279 -40.69 13.39 1.61
CA ILE A 279 -39.60 12.47 1.97
C ILE A 279 -38.70 12.20 0.76
N PHE A 280 -39.29 11.97 -0.41
CA PHE A 280 -38.53 11.79 -1.65
C PHE A 280 -37.71 13.05 -2.01
N ALA A 281 -38.33 14.24 -1.93
CA ALA A 281 -37.65 15.51 -2.18
C ALA A 281 -36.51 15.78 -1.19
N LEU A 282 -36.71 15.46 0.10
CA LEU A 282 -35.68 15.57 1.12
C LEU A 282 -34.51 14.62 0.86
N GLY A 283 -34.81 13.37 0.46
CA GLY A 283 -33.78 12.41 0.09
C GLY A 283 -32.95 12.88 -1.11
N LEU A 284 -33.62 13.38 -2.15
CA LEU A 284 -32.96 13.95 -3.32
C LEU A 284 -32.12 15.18 -2.97
N PHE A 285 -32.61 16.04 -2.07
CA PHE A 285 -31.87 17.19 -1.57
C PHE A 285 -30.55 16.77 -0.90
N PHE A 286 -30.54 15.75 -0.04
CA PHE A 286 -29.31 15.28 0.60
C PHE A 286 -28.32 14.65 -0.38
N ILE A 287 -28.82 13.91 -1.38
CA ILE A 287 -27.98 13.35 -2.45
C ILE A 287 -27.30 14.50 -3.23
N LEU A 288 -28.07 15.50 -3.65
CA LEU A 288 -27.55 16.66 -4.39
C LEU A 288 -26.59 17.50 -3.53
N LEU A 289 -26.89 17.69 -2.24
CA LEU A 289 -26.03 18.38 -1.30
C LEU A 289 -24.67 17.68 -1.18
N CYS A 290 -24.65 16.36 -0.97
CA CYS A 290 -23.42 15.59 -0.87
C CYS A 290 -22.63 15.60 -2.18
N ALA A 291 -23.31 15.44 -3.32
CA ALA A 291 -22.68 15.55 -4.64
C ALA A 291 -22.07 16.95 -4.85
N GLY A 292 -22.77 18.01 -4.43
CA GLY A 292 -22.29 19.38 -4.45
C GLY A 292 -21.08 19.62 -3.56
N LEU A 293 -21.03 19.03 -2.35
CA LEU A 293 -19.88 19.12 -1.45
C LEU A 293 -18.62 18.45 -2.02
N VAL A 294 -18.78 17.31 -2.68
CA VAL A 294 -17.68 16.63 -3.38
C VAL A 294 -17.23 17.44 -4.59
N ALA A 295 -18.17 17.85 -5.45
CA ALA A 295 -17.87 18.58 -6.68
C ALA A 295 -17.29 19.98 -6.40
N GLY A 296 -17.75 20.64 -5.35
CA GLY A 296 -17.28 21.94 -4.88
C GLY A 296 -15.97 21.88 -4.09
N GLY A 297 -15.29 20.71 -4.02
CA GLY A 297 -13.97 20.58 -3.41
C GLY A 297 -13.91 20.70 -1.89
N HIS A 298 -15.06 20.71 -1.20
CA HIS A 298 -15.12 20.81 0.26
C HIS A 298 -14.64 19.51 0.93
N MET A 299 -14.78 18.38 0.23
CA MET A 299 -14.14 17.11 0.61
C MET A 299 -12.94 16.83 -0.30
N LYS A 300 -11.76 16.78 0.31
CA LYS A 300 -10.52 16.44 -0.39
C LYS A 300 -10.49 14.94 -0.67
N PHE A 301 -10.14 14.57 -1.90
CA PHE A 301 -9.86 13.18 -2.27
C PHE A 301 -8.34 12.95 -2.25
N THR A 302 -7.90 11.91 -1.54
CA THR A 302 -6.51 11.47 -1.46
C THR A 302 -6.42 10.00 -1.86
N PHE A 303 -5.74 9.67 -2.97
CA PHE A 303 -5.74 8.32 -3.52
C PHE A 303 -5.29 7.27 -2.48
N PHE A 304 -4.08 7.42 -1.94
CA PHE A 304 -3.62 6.62 -0.80
C PHE A 304 -3.63 7.46 0.49
N PRO A 305 -4.14 6.92 1.61
CA PRO A 305 -4.00 7.58 2.90
C PRO A 305 -2.52 7.66 3.27
N LYS A 306 -2.15 8.73 3.98
CA LYS A 306 -0.77 8.93 4.42
C LYS A 306 -0.50 8.06 5.64
N ILE A 307 0.11 6.89 5.42
CA ILE A 307 0.57 6.02 6.51
C ILE A 307 1.96 6.49 6.96
N ASP A 308 2.07 6.73 8.25
CA ASP A 308 3.29 7.14 8.93
C ASP A 308 4.39 6.05 8.85
N ARG A 309 5.66 6.46 8.77
CA ARG A 309 6.81 5.55 8.64
C ARG A 309 7.62 5.48 9.93
N ASP A 310 8.06 4.28 10.28
CA ASP A 310 9.09 4.02 11.28
C ASP A 310 10.53 4.19 10.73
N ASN A 311 10.69 4.47 9.44
CA ASN A 311 11.99 4.72 8.83
C ASN A 311 11.96 5.91 7.88
N ILE A 312 12.92 6.82 8.05
CA ILE A 312 13.09 7.99 7.19
C ILE A 312 14.45 7.88 6.52
N ALA A 313 14.49 7.97 5.19
CA ALA A 313 15.73 8.01 4.43
C ALA A 313 15.87 9.32 3.69
N VAL A 314 16.98 10.03 3.91
CA VAL A 314 17.41 11.19 3.13
C VAL A 314 18.55 10.74 2.23
N THR A 315 18.40 10.93 0.93
CA THR A 315 19.42 10.58 -0.07
C THR A 315 19.78 11.85 -0.83
N ALA A 316 21.05 12.23 -0.78
CA ALA A 316 21.58 13.31 -1.59
C ALA A 316 22.36 12.75 -2.78
N ARG A 317 22.11 13.32 -3.95
CA ARG A 317 22.82 13.05 -5.19
C ARG A 317 23.63 14.28 -5.58
N MET A 318 24.93 14.11 -5.70
CA MET A 318 25.86 15.09 -6.24
C MET A 318 26.02 14.88 -7.76
N PRO A 319 26.53 15.87 -8.50
CA PRO A 319 26.91 15.71 -9.89
C PRO A 319 27.79 14.50 -10.14
N PHE A 320 27.62 13.89 -11.31
CA PHE A 320 28.44 12.75 -11.68
C PHE A 320 29.93 13.14 -11.72
N GLY A 321 30.79 12.30 -11.12
CA GLY A 321 32.24 12.57 -11.01
C GLY A 321 32.65 13.31 -9.73
N THR A 322 31.70 13.68 -8.87
CA THR A 322 32.03 14.17 -7.52
C THR A 322 32.79 13.08 -6.73
N PRO A 323 33.97 13.40 -6.16
CA PRO A 323 34.72 12.45 -5.33
C PRO A 323 33.96 12.04 -4.08
N ALA A 324 34.16 10.80 -3.62
CA ALA A 324 33.52 10.29 -2.42
C ALA A 324 33.84 11.13 -1.16
N SER A 325 35.00 11.80 -1.11
CA SER A 325 35.36 12.72 -0.03
C SER A 325 34.35 13.87 0.14
N VAL A 326 33.92 14.48 -0.97
CA VAL A 326 32.93 15.56 -0.95
C VAL A 326 31.56 15.04 -0.52
N SER A 327 31.17 13.86 -1.00
CA SER A 327 29.92 13.21 -0.56
C SER A 327 29.93 12.81 0.93
N ARG A 328 31.10 12.57 1.53
CA ARG A 328 31.25 12.35 2.98
C ARG A 328 31.00 13.62 3.78
N GLU A 329 31.37 14.80 3.30
CA GLU A 329 31.05 16.07 3.98
C GLU A 329 29.54 16.31 4.05
N VAL A 330 28.84 16.00 2.95
CA VAL A 330 27.37 16.07 2.89
C VAL A 330 26.73 15.03 3.82
N GLU A 331 27.28 13.80 3.87
CA GLU A 331 26.87 12.77 4.82
C GLU A 331 26.99 13.25 6.27
N GLU A 332 28.11 13.86 6.64
CA GLU A 332 28.34 14.38 8.00
C GLU A 332 27.40 15.53 8.37
N LYS A 333 27.06 16.39 7.41
CA LYS A 333 26.04 17.43 7.61
C LYS A 333 24.65 16.81 7.83
N MET A 334 24.28 15.80 7.06
CA MET A 334 23.01 15.06 7.22
C MET A 334 22.94 14.32 8.57
N LEU A 335 24.04 13.68 9.00
CA LEU A 335 24.11 12.99 10.29
C LEU A 335 24.00 13.94 11.47
N ARG A 336 24.78 15.03 11.48
CA ARG A 336 24.76 16.02 12.58
C ARG A 336 23.39 16.65 12.77
N SER A 337 22.71 16.99 11.67
CA SER A 337 21.35 17.54 11.72
C SER A 337 20.33 16.51 12.21
N ALA A 338 20.44 15.24 11.80
CA ALA A 338 19.57 14.17 12.30
C ALA A 338 19.76 13.93 13.80
N GLU A 339 21.02 13.77 14.24
CA GLU A 339 21.36 13.51 15.64
C GLU A 339 20.95 14.67 16.56
N LYS A 340 21.14 15.91 16.13
CA LYS A 340 20.68 17.09 16.88
C LYS A 340 19.17 17.03 17.08
N LEU A 341 18.41 16.82 16.01
CA LEU A 341 16.95 16.77 16.07
C LEU A 341 16.45 15.60 16.92
N LEU A 342 17.09 14.43 16.83
CA LEU A 342 16.77 13.28 17.67
C LEU A 342 17.00 13.59 19.15
N ARG A 343 18.11 14.23 19.51
CA ARG A 343 18.37 14.66 20.89
C ARG A 343 17.33 15.67 21.40
N GLU A 344 16.87 16.59 20.55
CA GLU A 344 15.77 17.52 20.90
C GLU A 344 14.49 16.74 21.23
N TYR A 345 14.08 15.82 20.36
CA TYR A 345 12.89 14.99 20.61
C TYR A 345 13.04 14.07 21.83
N GLU A 346 14.22 13.51 22.08
CA GLU A 346 14.50 12.71 23.28
C GLU A 346 14.44 13.55 24.56
N ALA A 347 14.90 14.81 24.51
CA ALA A 347 14.77 15.75 25.62
C ALA A 347 13.31 16.17 25.87
N GLU A 348 12.50 16.33 24.82
CA GLU A 348 11.07 16.65 24.91
C GLU A 348 10.24 15.47 25.42
N THR A 349 10.57 14.24 25.01
CA THR A 349 9.79 13.03 25.33
C THR A 349 10.27 12.30 26.58
N GLY A 350 11.52 12.53 27.01
CA GLY A 350 12.15 11.87 28.15
C GLY A 350 12.56 10.41 27.90
N GLN A 351 12.50 9.94 26.65
CA GLN A 351 12.83 8.57 26.26
C GLN A 351 13.44 8.49 24.86
N PRO A 352 14.18 7.42 24.51
CA PRO A 352 14.70 7.22 23.16
C PRO A 352 13.60 7.18 22.10
N VAL A 353 13.78 7.92 21.00
CA VAL A 353 12.76 8.03 19.93
C VAL A 353 13.15 7.28 18.65
N HIS A 354 14.31 6.63 18.64
CA HIS A 354 14.88 5.92 17.49
C HIS A 354 15.68 4.68 17.91
N ASP A 355 15.77 3.68 17.01
CA ASP A 355 16.57 2.47 17.18
C ASP A 355 18.00 2.61 16.63
N GLY A 356 18.20 3.57 15.72
CA GLY A 356 19.53 3.96 15.24
C GLY A 356 19.52 4.71 13.92
N ILE A 357 20.73 5.09 13.50
CA ILE A 357 20.99 5.85 12.28
C ILE A 357 21.99 5.06 11.44
N TYR A 358 21.61 4.74 10.21
CA TYR A 358 22.48 4.10 9.22
C TYR A 358 22.80 5.08 8.10
N SER A 359 24.07 5.26 7.79
CA SER A 359 24.51 6.09 6.66
C SER A 359 25.39 5.31 5.69
N THR A 360 25.37 5.71 4.43
CA THR A 360 26.20 5.13 3.38
C THR A 360 26.61 6.18 2.36
N VAL A 361 27.86 6.13 1.93
CA VAL A 361 28.43 6.92 0.83
C VAL A 361 28.98 5.95 -0.21
N GLY A 362 28.87 6.28 -1.50
CA GLY A 362 29.46 5.46 -2.57
C GLY A 362 28.58 4.32 -3.06
N ARG A 363 27.47 4.01 -2.36
CA ARG A 363 26.54 2.96 -2.78
C ARG A 363 25.79 3.37 -4.06
N GLY A 364 26.15 2.75 -5.18
CA GLY A 364 25.61 3.09 -6.50
C GLY A 364 26.26 4.31 -7.16
N GLY A 365 27.45 4.70 -6.69
CA GLY A 365 28.27 5.80 -7.21
C GLY A 365 28.89 6.66 -6.10
N ALA A 366 30.14 7.10 -6.29
CA ALA A 366 30.85 7.98 -5.36
C ALA A 366 30.09 9.28 -5.03
N ASN A 367 29.27 9.75 -5.98
CA ASN A 367 28.45 10.95 -5.91
C ASN A 367 27.12 10.78 -5.16
N LYS A 368 26.87 9.62 -4.53
CA LYS A 368 25.63 9.34 -3.81
C LYS A 368 25.89 9.10 -2.33
N THR A 369 25.07 9.73 -1.51
CA THR A 369 25.08 9.56 -0.06
C THR A 369 23.65 9.40 0.47
N SER A 370 23.46 8.54 1.46
CA SER A 370 22.16 8.33 2.09
C SER A 370 22.31 8.19 3.59
N VAL A 371 21.47 8.90 4.34
CA VAL A 371 21.29 8.75 5.79
C VAL A 371 19.88 8.24 6.05
N ARG A 372 19.76 7.22 6.88
CA ARG A 372 18.50 6.62 7.28
C ARG A 372 18.38 6.61 8.79
N VAL A 373 17.26 7.10 9.30
CA VAL A 373 16.90 7.05 10.70
C VAL A 373 15.82 5.99 10.88
N TYR A 374 16.05 5.02 11.77
CA TYR A 374 15.06 4.04 12.20
C TYR A 374 14.39 4.59 13.46
N LEU A 375 13.19 5.13 13.30
CA LEU A 375 12.38 5.70 14.38
C LEU A 375 11.64 4.60 15.13
N LYS A 376 11.36 4.84 16.41
CA LYS A 376 10.48 3.98 17.19
C LYS A 376 9.04 4.00 16.66
N PRO A 377 8.20 3.01 17.02
CA PRO A 377 6.77 3.03 16.75
C PRO A 377 6.08 4.34 17.19
N LEU A 378 5.03 4.76 16.48
CA LEU A 378 4.36 6.05 16.66
C LEU A 378 3.83 6.28 18.09
N ASN A 379 3.36 5.22 18.75
CA ASN A 379 2.89 5.22 20.14
C ASN A 379 4.00 5.53 21.16
N GLU A 380 5.27 5.22 20.84
CA GLU A 380 6.42 5.50 21.70
C GLU A 380 6.99 6.89 21.40
N ARG A 381 7.20 7.23 20.13
CA ARG A 381 7.85 8.50 19.76
C ARG A 381 6.94 9.72 19.79
N LYS A 382 5.60 9.56 19.73
CA LYS A 382 4.59 10.63 19.87
C LYS A 382 4.63 11.78 18.85
N PHE A 383 5.49 11.73 17.82
CA PHE A 383 5.50 12.69 16.70
C PHE A 383 5.38 11.95 15.36
N ALA A 384 4.97 12.64 14.30
CA ALA A 384 4.84 12.05 12.97
C ALA A 384 6.17 12.07 12.20
N ALA A 385 6.44 11.06 11.36
CA ALA A 385 7.67 10.98 10.56
C ALA A 385 7.77 12.11 9.54
N VAL A 386 6.63 12.54 9.00
CA VAL A 386 6.55 13.68 8.08
C VAL A 386 7.00 14.96 8.78
N GLU A 387 6.58 15.17 10.02
CA GLU A 387 7.00 16.32 10.83
C GLU A 387 8.51 16.31 11.09
N PHE A 388 9.04 15.16 11.54
CA PHE A 388 10.49 14.97 11.71
C PHE A 388 11.24 15.26 10.42
N SER A 389 10.76 14.76 9.28
CA SER A 389 11.41 14.96 7.97
C SER A 389 11.44 16.43 7.54
N ARG A 390 10.37 17.19 7.84
CA ARG A 390 10.29 18.63 7.57
C ARG A 390 11.24 19.42 8.46
N ARG A 391 11.28 19.12 9.76
CA ARG A 391 12.24 19.72 10.71
C ARG A 391 13.67 19.36 10.33
N TRP A 392 13.94 18.10 9.96
CA TRP A 392 15.27 17.65 9.53
C TRP A 392 15.72 18.38 8.26
N ARG A 393 14.84 18.57 7.27
CA ARG A 393 15.14 19.38 6.08
C ARG A 393 15.49 20.82 6.44
N LYS A 394 14.74 21.43 7.35
CA LYS A 394 14.96 22.81 7.83
C LYS A 394 16.29 22.94 8.58
N GLU A 395 16.56 22.02 9.50
CA GLU A 395 17.78 21.96 10.32
C GLU A 395 19.04 21.74 9.46
N MET A 396 18.93 20.91 8.43
CA MET A 396 20.03 20.72 7.48
C MET A 396 20.32 21.98 6.64
N GLY A 397 19.33 22.84 6.41
CA GLY A 397 19.45 24.02 5.56
C GLY A 397 19.81 23.67 4.10
N GLU A 398 20.25 24.65 3.32
CA GLU A 398 20.71 24.39 1.96
C GLU A 398 22.02 23.59 1.96
N VAL A 399 22.10 22.59 1.07
CA VAL A 399 23.31 21.80 0.85
C VAL A 399 23.85 22.27 -0.49
N ALA A 400 25.04 22.88 -0.51
CA ALA A 400 25.64 23.34 -1.75
C ALA A 400 26.12 22.13 -2.59
N GLY A 401 25.97 22.22 -3.90
CA GLY A 401 26.55 21.24 -4.84
C GLY A 401 25.78 19.93 -5.01
N ILE A 402 24.56 19.79 -4.48
CA ILE A 402 23.69 18.64 -4.76
C ILE A 402 22.80 18.92 -5.99
N GLU A 403 22.55 17.90 -6.81
CA GLU A 403 21.53 17.93 -7.87
C GLU A 403 20.14 17.61 -7.31
N ALA A 404 20.08 16.69 -6.34
CA ALA A 404 18.82 16.23 -5.79
C ALA A 404 18.95 15.85 -4.32
N LEU A 405 17.91 16.15 -3.54
CA LEU A 405 17.77 15.72 -2.15
C LEU A 405 16.42 15.02 -1.97
N ASN A 406 16.45 13.70 -1.93
CA ASN A 406 15.26 12.88 -1.85
C ASN A 406 14.99 12.45 -0.40
N ILE A 407 13.85 12.87 0.15
CA ILE A 407 13.41 12.54 1.51
C ILE A 407 12.25 11.55 1.44
N ARG A 408 12.45 10.34 1.97
CA ARG A 408 11.45 9.28 2.02
C ARG A 408 10.93 9.12 3.43
N ALA A 409 9.79 9.75 3.72
CA ALA A 409 9.14 9.74 5.04
C ALA A 409 7.70 9.19 5.03
N ARG A 410 7.18 8.72 3.88
CA ARG A 410 5.78 8.27 3.72
C ARG A 410 5.71 6.93 3.01
N HIS A 411 4.83 6.01 3.44
CA HIS A 411 4.49 4.83 2.62
C HIS A 411 3.80 5.30 1.34
N SER A 412 4.27 4.81 0.19
CA SER A 412 3.59 5.03 -1.09
C SER A 412 3.53 3.70 -1.84
N MET A 413 2.36 3.38 -2.37
CA MET A 413 2.16 2.20 -3.20
C MET A 413 2.46 2.57 -4.65
N GLY A 414 3.56 2.06 -5.20
CA GLY A 414 4.00 2.35 -6.57
C GLY A 414 5.11 3.40 -6.66
N SER A 415 4.76 4.69 -6.73
CA SER A 415 5.74 5.79 -6.93
C SER A 415 5.92 6.64 -5.68
N ASN A 416 7.16 7.04 -5.39
CA ASN A 416 7.49 7.94 -4.28
C ASN A 416 7.25 9.42 -4.60
N TYR A 417 6.81 9.73 -5.82
CA TYR A 417 6.59 11.09 -6.30
C TYR A 417 5.11 11.34 -6.54
N ASP A 418 4.66 12.55 -6.21
CA ASP A 418 3.26 12.98 -6.38
C ASP A 418 2.98 13.30 -7.86
N ILE A 419 4.01 13.72 -8.60
CA ILE A 419 4.00 13.91 -10.05
C ILE A 419 5.11 13.06 -10.66
N ASP A 420 4.77 12.24 -11.65
CA ASP A 420 5.71 11.46 -12.46
C ASP A 420 5.23 11.52 -13.92
N LEU A 421 5.91 12.33 -14.73
CA LEU A 421 5.59 12.54 -16.13
C LEU A 421 6.72 12.02 -17.00
N GLN A 422 6.42 11.04 -17.85
CA GLN A 422 7.36 10.57 -18.86
C GLN A 422 7.18 11.39 -20.13
N LEU A 423 8.28 11.95 -20.63
CA LEU A 423 8.36 12.70 -21.89
C LEU A 423 9.20 11.92 -22.90
N SER A 424 8.75 11.88 -24.15
CA SER A 424 9.47 11.22 -25.24
C SER A 424 9.37 12.03 -26.53
N HIS A 425 10.48 12.16 -27.24
CA HIS A 425 10.57 12.85 -28.52
C HIS A 425 11.63 12.15 -29.41
N PRO A 426 11.44 12.05 -30.74
CA PRO A 426 12.41 11.41 -31.64
C PRO A 426 13.79 12.08 -31.62
N ASP A 427 13.81 13.41 -31.55
CA ASP A 427 15.02 14.22 -31.38
C ASP A 427 15.35 14.37 -29.88
N THR A 428 16.50 13.84 -29.48
CA THR A 428 16.99 13.87 -28.09
C THR A 428 17.34 15.28 -27.62
N ASN A 429 17.94 16.12 -28.48
CA ASN A 429 18.36 17.45 -28.06
C ASN A 429 17.13 18.32 -27.79
N LYS A 430 16.10 18.21 -28.64
CA LYS A 430 14.81 18.84 -28.39
C LYS A 430 14.13 18.30 -27.13
N LEU A 431 14.19 16.98 -26.89
CA LEU A 431 13.63 16.38 -25.67
C LEU A 431 14.20 17.03 -24.41
N LEU A 432 15.52 17.23 -24.35
CA LEU A 432 16.19 17.82 -23.19
C LEU A 432 15.78 19.29 -22.99
N VAL A 433 15.71 20.07 -24.07
CA VAL A 433 15.20 21.46 -24.00
C VAL A 433 13.76 21.51 -23.50
N ILE A 434 12.90 20.61 -23.98
CA ILE A 434 11.51 20.49 -23.54
C ILE A 434 11.43 20.11 -22.06
N VAL A 435 12.28 19.19 -21.59
CA VAL A 435 12.36 18.77 -20.19
C VAL A 435 12.73 19.96 -19.29
N GLU A 436 13.75 20.74 -19.65
CA GLU A 436 14.15 21.92 -18.85
C GLU A 436 13.04 22.97 -18.80
N GLN A 437 12.44 23.31 -19.95
CA GLN A 437 11.30 24.22 -20.01
C GLN A 437 10.12 23.73 -19.16
N PHE A 438 9.84 22.42 -19.20
CA PHE A 438 8.80 21.83 -18.40
C PHE A 438 9.12 21.91 -16.90
N LYS A 439 10.36 21.63 -16.47
CA LYS A 439 10.78 21.74 -15.07
C LYS A 439 10.65 23.17 -14.55
N GLU A 440 11.08 24.16 -15.34
CA GLU A 440 10.99 25.57 -14.97
C GLU A 440 9.52 25.99 -14.73
N LYS A 441 8.64 25.65 -15.68
CA LYS A 441 7.19 25.91 -15.54
C LYS A 441 6.53 25.10 -14.43
N LEU A 442 6.98 23.88 -14.20
CA LEU A 442 6.49 23.07 -13.08
C LEU A 442 6.87 23.69 -11.72
N GLY A 443 8.00 24.39 -11.63
CA GLY A 443 8.45 25.12 -10.45
C GLY A 443 7.63 26.37 -10.11
N GLU A 444 6.84 26.90 -11.06
CA GLU A 444 5.96 28.05 -10.84
C GLU A 444 4.69 27.68 -10.05
N TYR A 445 4.35 26.38 -9.96
CA TYR A 445 3.16 25.93 -9.24
C TYR A 445 3.36 25.97 -7.72
N PRO A 446 2.46 26.62 -6.95
CA PRO A 446 2.53 26.65 -5.50
C PRO A 446 2.52 25.24 -4.88
N GLY A 447 3.46 25.00 -3.97
CA GLY A 447 3.60 23.72 -3.25
C GLY A 447 4.36 22.64 -4.03
N VAL A 448 4.77 22.87 -5.28
CA VAL A 448 5.64 21.94 -6.00
C VAL A 448 7.09 22.12 -5.55
N SER A 449 7.75 21.02 -5.22
CA SER A 449 9.15 21.01 -4.75
C SER A 449 9.88 19.75 -5.21
N ASN A 450 11.21 19.75 -5.06
CA ASN A 450 12.08 18.63 -5.43
C ASN A 450 11.84 18.14 -6.86
N ILE A 451 11.81 19.08 -7.82
CA ILE A 451 11.68 18.76 -9.23
C ILE A 451 13.01 18.16 -9.69
N GLU A 452 12.97 16.91 -10.11
CA GLU A 452 14.11 16.21 -10.69
C GLU A 452 13.68 15.54 -12.00
N ASP A 453 14.65 15.22 -12.84
CA ASP A 453 14.41 14.39 -14.00
C ASP A 453 15.34 13.17 -14.00
N SER A 454 14.99 12.19 -14.83
CA SER A 454 15.72 10.93 -14.92
C SER A 454 16.94 10.99 -15.84
N THR A 455 17.32 12.17 -16.34
CA THR A 455 18.61 12.30 -17.02
C THR A 455 19.71 12.18 -15.95
N GLU A 456 20.66 11.32 -16.26
CA GLU A 456 21.88 11.22 -15.48
C GLU A 456 22.94 11.88 -16.34
N ASP A 457 23.43 13.03 -15.88
CA ASP A 457 24.57 13.68 -16.50
C ASP A 457 25.69 12.65 -16.64
N GLY A 458 26.23 12.64 -17.84
CA GLY A 458 27.13 11.60 -18.26
C GLY A 458 28.42 11.58 -17.46
N LYS A 459 29.09 10.43 -17.44
CA LYS A 459 30.48 10.41 -17.00
C LYS A 459 31.29 11.27 -17.96
N ARG A 460 32.17 12.12 -17.43
CA ARG A 460 33.28 12.64 -18.23
C ARG A 460 34.07 11.44 -18.71
N GLU A 461 34.19 11.32 -20.03
CA GLU A 461 34.91 10.23 -20.66
C GLU A 461 36.08 10.77 -21.48
N VAL A 462 37.09 9.92 -21.61
CA VAL A 462 38.23 10.16 -22.49
C VAL A 462 38.18 9.08 -23.57
N GLN A 463 37.76 9.46 -24.77
CA GLN A 463 37.74 8.59 -25.92
C GLN A 463 39.15 8.54 -26.53
N LEU A 464 39.73 7.34 -26.52
CA LEU A 464 41.07 7.10 -27.03
C LEU A 464 40.98 6.64 -28.48
N ARG A 465 41.64 7.37 -29.38
CA ARG A 465 41.78 6.97 -30.79
C ARG A 465 43.25 6.86 -31.14
N LEU A 466 43.67 5.72 -31.67
CA LEU A 466 45.04 5.52 -32.11
C LEU A 466 45.41 6.55 -33.21
N SER A 467 46.51 7.26 -33.02
CA SER A 467 46.99 8.27 -33.98
C SER A 467 47.60 7.61 -35.23
N PRO A 468 47.71 8.32 -36.36
CA PRO A 468 48.43 7.81 -37.53
C PRO A 468 49.88 7.41 -37.21
N ALA A 469 50.54 8.16 -36.32
CA ALA A 469 51.89 7.83 -35.84
C ALA A 469 51.90 6.52 -35.03
N GLY A 470 50.95 6.33 -34.12
CA GLY A 470 50.80 5.09 -33.36
C GLY A 470 50.60 3.86 -34.26
N ARG A 471 49.77 3.99 -35.31
CA ARG A 471 49.56 2.92 -36.32
C ARG A 471 50.84 2.60 -37.09
N THR A 472 51.59 3.63 -37.49
CA THR A 472 52.84 3.46 -38.24
C THR A 472 53.90 2.75 -37.39
N LEU A 473 53.85 2.92 -36.07
CA LEU A 473 54.70 2.23 -35.10
C LEU A 473 54.23 0.80 -34.76
N GLY A 474 53.22 0.30 -35.48
CA GLY A 474 52.70 -1.06 -35.36
C GLY A 474 51.72 -1.28 -34.22
N LEU A 475 51.37 -0.25 -33.43
CA LEU A 475 50.40 -0.40 -32.35
C LEU A 475 49.00 -0.69 -32.91
N SER A 476 48.30 -1.63 -32.28
CA SER A 476 46.88 -1.86 -32.49
C SER A 476 46.03 -1.19 -31.40
N THR A 477 44.75 -0.93 -31.71
CA THR A 477 43.79 -0.44 -30.72
C THR A 477 43.63 -1.40 -29.54
N GLN A 478 43.74 -2.71 -29.79
CA GLN A 478 43.64 -3.75 -28.76
C GLN A 478 44.80 -3.67 -27.77
N GLU A 479 46.04 -3.61 -28.27
CA GLU A 479 47.24 -3.48 -27.42
C GLU A 479 47.22 -2.20 -26.59
N LEU A 480 46.86 -1.08 -27.21
CA LEU A 480 46.71 0.20 -26.53
C LEU A 480 45.70 0.10 -25.38
N THR A 481 44.54 -0.48 -25.66
CA THR A 481 43.47 -0.65 -24.67
C THR A 481 43.90 -1.58 -23.55
N GLN A 482 44.61 -2.67 -23.86
CA GLN A 482 45.08 -3.63 -22.88
C GLN A 482 46.11 -3.02 -21.93
N GLN A 483 47.07 -2.24 -22.45
CA GLN A 483 48.06 -1.54 -21.62
C GLN A 483 47.41 -0.49 -20.70
N ILE A 484 46.45 0.29 -21.22
CA ILE A 484 45.72 1.28 -20.43
C ILE A 484 44.87 0.60 -19.34
N ARG A 485 44.17 -0.49 -19.68
CA ARG A 485 43.41 -1.28 -18.68
C ARG A 485 44.34 -1.87 -17.62
N ALA A 486 45.48 -2.41 -18.02
CA ALA A 486 46.48 -2.94 -17.10
C ALA A 486 46.98 -1.88 -16.12
N ALA A 487 47.22 -0.66 -16.60
CA ALA A 487 47.67 0.44 -15.76
C ALA A 487 46.60 0.90 -14.74
N PHE A 488 45.36 1.11 -15.18
CA PHE A 488 44.31 1.74 -14.36
C PHE A 488 43.37 0.76 -13.65
N GLN A 489 42.84 -0.25 -14.38
CA GLN A 489 41.89 -1.24 -13.85
C GLN A 489 42.62 -2.43 -13.20
N GLY A 490 43.84 -2.69 -13.67
CA GLY A 490 44.64 -3.83 -13.30
C GLY A 490 44.38 -5.06 -14.15
N VAL A 491 45.41 -5.89 -14.25
CA VAL A 491 45.33 -7.23 -14.84
C VAL A 491 45.23 -8.24 -13.72
N GLU A 492 44.22 -9.08 -13.77
CA GLU A 492 44.19 -10.28 -12.92
C GLU A 492 45.26 -11.24 -13.43
N VAL A 493 46.31 -11.44 -12.62
CA VAL A 493 47.46 -12.25 -12.99
C VAL A 493 47.18 -13.72 -12.71
N PHE A 494 46.59 -14.00 -11.56
CA PHE A 494 46.11 -15.32 -11.17
C PHE A 494 45.12 -15.21 -10.01
N LYS A 495 44.40 -16.31 -9.78
CA LYS A 495 43.49 -16.50 -8.66
C LYS A 495 44.05 -17.59 -7.76
N LEU A 496 44.02 -17.34 -6.46
CA LEU A 496 44.45 -18.31 -5.46
C LEU A 496 43.29 -18.59 -4.50
N LEU A 497 43.14 -19.85 -4.13
CA LEU A 497 42.22 -20.22 -3.07
C LEU A 497 42.92 -19.97 -1.73
N ARG A 498 42.38 -19.07 -0.92
CA ARG A 498 42.80 -18.85 0.46
C ARG A 498 41.63 -19.22 1.36
N ASP A 499 41.83 -20.26 2.16
CA ASP A 499 40.77 -20.89 2.94
C ASP A 499 39.61 -21.38 2.06
N SER A 500 38.45 -20.73 2.12
CA SER A 500 37.28 -21.01 1.27
C SER A 500 37.00 -19.90 0.25
N ASP A 501 37.83 -18.86 0.20
CA ASP A 501 37.65 -17.69 -0.65
C ASP A 501 38.63 -17.68 -1.81
N GLU A 502 38.14 -17.32 -2.99
CA GLU A 502 38.96 -17.10 -4.17
C GLU A 502 39.50 -15.67 -4.17
N VAL A 503 40.80 -15.53 -3.89
CA VAL A 503 41.49 -14.24 -3.85
C VAL A 503 42.13 -13.99 -5.21
N SER A 504 41.77 -12.87 -5.84
CA SER A 504 42.31 -12.46 -7.14
C SER A 504 43.52 -11.55 -6.95
N VAL A 505 44.66 -11.92 -7.55
CA VAL A 505 45.88 -11.10 -7.54
C VAL A 505 45.87 -10.18 -8.75
N LYS A 506 45.72 -8.87 -8.49
CA LYS A 506 45.66 -7.84 -9.54
C LYS A 506 46.96 -7.03 -9.58
N LEU A 507 47.58 -6.94 -10.76
CA LEU A 507 48.72 -6.06 -11.04
C LEU A 507 48.22 -4.76 -11.68
N ARG A 508 48.58 -3.61 -11.12
CA ARG A 508 48.20 -2.26 -11.60
C ARG A 508 49.21 -1.21 -11.14
N LEU A 509 49.12 0.00 -11.69
CA LEU A 509 49.92 1.12 -11.22
C LEU A 509 49.55 1.53 -9.78
N PRO A 510 50.51 2.11 -9.02
CA PRO A 510 50.24 2.71 -7.72
C PRO A 510 49.09 3.72 -7.80
N PHE A 511 48.29 3.84 -6.74
CA PHE A 511 47.10 4.70 -6.73
C PHE A 511 47.42 6.16 -7.10
N GLU A 512 48.54 6.70 -6.63
CA GLU A 512 48.96 8.08 -6.92
C GLU A 512 49.33 8.33 -8.38
N GLU A 513 49.63 7.28 -9.16
CA GLU A 513 49.94 7.34 -10.60
C GLU A 513 48.73 6.98 -11.48
N ARG A 514 47.52 6.94 -10.90
CA ARG A 514 46.28 6.70 -11.65
C ARG A 514 45.10 7.49 -11.08
N ARG A 515 45.41 8.53 -10.32
CA ARG A 515 44.44 9.33 -9.58
C ARG A 515 43.92 10.49 -10.42
N TYR A 516 44.78 11.04 -11.27
CA TYR A 516 44.52 12.24 -12.05
C TYR A 516 44.49 11.92 -13.55
N LEU A 517 43.78 12.77 -14.29
CA LEU A 517 43.75 12.68 -15.75
C LEU A 517 45.15 12.84 -16.37
N ARG A 518 46.01 13.64 -15.75
CA ARG A 518 47.41 13.79 -16.18
C ARG A 518 48.15 12.45 -16.18
N ASP A 519 47.87 11.58 -15.23
CA ASP A 519 48.54 10.27 -15.16
C ASP A 519 48.18 9.39 -16.37
N LEU A 520 46.98 9.56 -16.94
CA LEU A 520 46.61 8.92 -18.20
C LEU A 520 47.35 9.57 -19.38
N GLU A 521 47.43 10.89 -19.40
CA GLU A 521 48.12 11.65 -20.46
C GLU A 521 49.63 11.33 -20.53
N ASP A 522 50.25 11.17 -19.37
CA ASP A 522 51.69 10.92 -19.24
C ASP A 522 52.01 9.41 -19.23
N LEU A 523 51.00 8.54 -19.36
CA LEU A 523 51.16 7.09 -19.39
C LEU A 523 52.11 6.69 -20.53
N VAL A 524 53.09 5.85 -20.21
CA VAL A 524 54.03 5.31 -21.17
C VAL A 524 53.49 4.00 -21.75
N ILE A 525 53.40 3.93 -23.07
CA ILE A 525 52.96 2.78 -23.84
C ILE A 525 54.16 2.11 -24.50
N LEU A 526 54.24 0.79 -24.39
CA LEU A 526 55.24 -0.04 -25.06
C LEU A 526 54.76 -0.37 -26.47
N SER A 527 55.54 0.01 -27.49
CA SER A 527 55.30 -0.41 -28.87
C SER A 527 55.71 -1.87 -29.11
N PRO A 528 55.18 -2.55 -30.14
CA PRO A 528 55.62 -3.91 -30.51
C PRO A 528 57.11 -4.01 -30.83
N THR A 529 57.73 -2.88 -31.22
CA THR A 529 59.18 -2.78 -31.47
C THR A 529 60.03 -2.63 -30.20
N GLY A 530 59.42 -2.61 -29.01
CA GLY A 530 60.09 -2.46 -27.72
C GLY A 530 60.37 -1.00 -27.29
N LYS A 531 59.98 -0.01 -28.10
CA LYS A 531 60.13 1.42 -27.74
C LYS A 531 59.05 1.87 -26.76
N LEU A 532 59.46 2.64 -25.75
CA LEU A 532 58.60 3.30 -24.77
C LEU A 532 58.18 4.67 -25.29
N LEU A 533 56.88 4.94 -25.35
CA LEU A 533 56.32 6.15 -25.97
C LEU A 533 55.21 6.74 -25.08
N PRO A 534 55.20 8.05 -24.82
CA PRO A 534 54.07 8.70 -24.13
C PRO A 534 52.77 8.51 -24.89
N LEU A 535 51.66 8.29 -24.18
CA LEU A 535 50.34 8.04 -24.74
C LEU A 535 49.93 9.13 -25.74
N ARG A 536 50.22 10.40 -25.43
CA ARG A 536 49.91 11.56 -26.29
C ARG A 536 50.57 11.53 -27.67
N GLN A 537 51.67 10.79 -27.86
CA GLN A 537 52.32 10.67 -29.16
C GLN A 537 51.67 9.61 -30.05
N VAL A 538 51.10 8.57 -29.44
CA VAL A 538 50.56 7.40 -30.13
C VAL A 538 49.03 7.35 -30.18
N ALA A 539 48.35 8.17 -29.37
CA ALA A 539 46.90 8.26 -29.31
C ALA A 539 46.40 9.71 -29.21
N GLU A 540 45.29 9.98 -29.90
CA GLU A 540 44.47 11.17 -29.76
C GLU A 540 43.48 10.95 -28.61
N LEU A 541 43.45 11.88 -27.66
CA LEU A 541 42.54 11.90 -26.52
C LEU A 541 41.39 12.87 -26.82
N LYS A 542 40.17 12.36 -26.97
CA LYS A 542 38.97 13.19 -27.12
C LYS A 542 38.16 13.20 -25.83
N TYR A 543 37.99 14.39 -25.27
CA TYR A 543 37.20 14.59 -24.06
C TYR A 543 35.73 14.75 -24.41
N GLY A 544 34.88 14.00 -23.73
CA GLY A 544 33.44 14.02 -23.95
C GLY A 544 32.65 13.75 -22.68
N GLN A 545 31.34 13.69 -22.83
CA GLN A 545 30.43 13.23 -21.80
C GLN A 545 29.55 12.13 -22.39
N SER A 546 29.52 10.97 -21.76
CA SER A 546 28.67 9.85 -22.15
C SER A 546 27.54 9.67 -21.14
N TYR A 547 26.28 9.61 -21.59
CA TYR A 547 25.15 9.30 -20.70
C TYR A 547 25.44 8.06 -19.85
N SER A 548 25.28 8.18 -18.53
CA SER A 548 25.51 7.08 -17.60
C SER A 548 24.46 5.97 -17.80
N ALA A 549 23.25 6.33 -18.22
CA ALA A 549 22.19 5.41 -18.60
C ALA A 549 21.24 6.04 -19.63
N ILE A 550 20.70 5.22 -20.55
CA ILE A 550 19.61 5.62 -21.45
C ILE A 550 18.40 4.74 -21.17
N ARG A 551 17.31 5.35 -20.69
CA ARG A 551 16.05 4.64 -20.44
C ARG A 551 15.19 4.65 -21.70
N ARG A 552 14.67 3.48 -22.05
CA ARG A 552 13.74 3.31 -23.16
C ARG A 552 12.51 2.52 -22.72
N ILE A 553 11.35 2.94 -23.20
CA ILE A 553 10.07 2.23 -23.04
C ILE A 553 9.47 2.11 -24.44
N ASP A 554 9.07 0.90 -24.81
CA ASP A 554 8.57 0.56 -26.16
C ASP A 554 9.50 1.06 -27.27
N GLY A 555 10.81 0.86 -27.10
CA GLY A 555 11.84 1.28 -28.07
C GLY A 555 12.15 2.78 -28.11
N ARG A 556 11.42 3.63 -27.38
CA ARG A 556 11.57 5.09 -27.40
C ARG A 556 12.35 5.58 -26.19
N ARG A 557 13.26 6.55 -26.40
CA ARG A 557 13.95 7.22 -25.28
C ARG A 557 12.93 8.03 -24.48
N ILE A 558 12.96 7.86 -23.16
CA ILE A 558 12.09 8.56 -22.23
C ILE A 558 12.92 9.33 -21.20
N VAL A 559 12.40 10.49 -20.79
CA VAL A 559 12.88 11.24 -19.62
C VAL A 559 11.70 11.40 -18.68
N SER A 560 11.81 10.86 -17.47
CA SER A 560 10.81 11.06 -16.42
C SER A 560 11.12 12.36 -15.69
N VAL A 561 10.18 13.29 -15.63
CA VAL A 561 10.22 14.46 -14.75
C VAL A 561 9.34 14.16 -13.54
N ARG A 562 9.90 14.29 -12.34
CA ARG A 562 9.27 13.93 -11.08
C ARG A 562 9.31 15.06 -10.09
N ALA A 563 8.26 15.18 -9.28
CA ALA A 563 8.17 16.21 -8.26
C ALA A 563 7.31 15.77 -7.06
N LEU A 564 7.53 16.45 -5.93
CA LEU A 564 6.70 16.33 -4.74
C LEU A 564 5.74 17.52 -4.65
N VAL A 565 4.55 17.28 -4.11
CA VAL A 565 3.54 18.31 -3.89
C VAL A 565 3.25 18.42 -2.39
N ASP A 566 3.45 19.61 -1.83
CA ASP A 566 3.00 19.92 -0.49
C ASP A 566 1.49 20.15 -0.49
N SER A 567 0.77 19.10 -0.07
CA SER A 567 -0.68 19.08 0.12
C SER A 567 -1.24 20.14 1.09
N GLY A 568 -0.39 20.82 1.87
CA GLY A 568 -0.79 21.95 2.71
C GLY A 568 -0.91 23.26 1.93
N VAL A 569 -0.24 23.37 0.77
CA VAL A 569 -0.15 24.59 -0.06
C VAL A 569 -0.85 24.39 -1.41
N GLY A 570 -0.71 23.22 -2.03
CA GLY A 570 -1.26 22.92 -3.35
C GLY A 570 -1.98 21.57 -3.40
N ASN A 571 -2.88 21.41 -4.38
CA ASN A 571 -3.61 20.16 -4.61
C ASN A 571 -3.02 19.43 -5.82
N THR A 572 -2.49 18.22 -5.61
CA THR A 572 -1.87 17.40 -6.67
C THR A 572 -2.80 17.18 -7.87
N GLY A 573 -4.09 16.96 -7.64
CA GLY A 573 -5.06 16.71 -8.71
C GLY A 573 -5.36 17.96 -9.55
N GLU A 574 -5.43 19.13 -8.92
CA GLU A 574 -5.60 20.41 -9.61
C GLU A 574 -4.36 20.77 -10.42
N ILE A 575 -3.17 20.61 -9.83
CA ILE A 575 -1.89 20.83 -10.50
C ILE A 575 -1.77 19.90 -11.72
N GLN A 576 -2.04 18.60 -11.56
CA GLN A 576 -2.01 17.64 -12.68
C GLN A 576 -3.02 18.00 -13.78
N ARG A 577 -4.22 18.46 -13.41
CA ARG A 577 -5.23 18.92 -14.38
C ARG A 577 -4.73 20.14 -15.15
N SER A 578 -4.19 21.16 -14.49
CA SER A 578 -3.60 22.33 -15.15
C SER A 578 -2.40 21.94 -16.02
N ILE A 579 -1.50 21.06 -15.54
CA ILE A 579 -0.39 20.54 -16.36
C ILE A 579 -0.91 19.91 -17.65
N LYS A 580 -1.97 19.07 -17.56
CA LYS A 580 -2.54 18.39 -18.73
C LYS A 580 -3.30 19.33 -19.67
N GLN A 581 -4.04 20.29 -19.14
CA GLN A 581 -4.95 21.15 -19.91
C GLN A 581 -4.31 22.45 -20.39
N GLU A 582 -3.19 22.88 -19.81
CA GLU A 582 -2.56 24.16 -20.14
C GLU A 582 -1.11 23.93 -20.58
N LEU A 583 -0.26 23.46 -19.67
CA LEU A 583 1.19 23.38 -19.90
C LEU A 583 1.55 22.39 -21.02
N LEU A 584 1.07 21.15 -20.94
CA LEU A 584 1.39 20.12 -21.94
C LEU A 584 0.71 20.38 -23.28
N LEU A 585 -0.49 20.99 -23.31
CA LEU A 585 -1.11 21.40 -24.58
C LEU A 585 -0.26 22.48 -25.28
N LYS A 586 0.24 23.47 -24.53
CA LYS A 586 1.12 24.52 -25.07
C LYS A 586 2.46 23.98 -25.55
N ILE A 587 3.10 23.09 -24.80
CA ILE A 587 4.37 22.48 -25.20
C ILE A 587 4.18 21.56 -26.42
N LYS A 588 3.09 20.78 -26.45
CA LYS A 588 2.77 19.89 -27.57
C LYS A 588 2.38 20.64 -28.85
N SER A 589 1.73 21.80 -28.75
CA SER A 589 1.44 22.62 -29.94
C SER A 589 2.71 23.15 -30.60
N GLN A 590 3.75 23.43 -29.81
CA GLN A 590 5.07 23.82 -30.30
C GLN A 590 5.91 22.62 -30.76
N ASN A 591 5.63 21.42 -30.23
CA ASN A 591 6.37 20.18 -30.49
C ASN A 591 5.41 19.02 -30.82
N PRO A 592 4.89 18.90 -32.06
CA PRO A 592 3.83 17.94 -32.38
C PRO A 592 4.21 16.46 -32.20
N GLN A 593 5.52 16.15 -32.28
CA GLN A 593 6.05 14.79 -32.08
C GLN A 593 6.30 14.43 -30.61
N LEU A 594 6.05 15.37 -29.69
CA LEU A 594 6.16 15.11 -28.25
C LEU A 594 5.07 14.14 -27.80
N GLN A 595 5.49 13.07 -27.16
CA GLN A 595 4.62 12.14 -26.48
C GLN A 595 4.84 12.24 -24.97
N TYR A 596 3.77 12.08 -24.21
CA TYR A 596 3.84 12.08 -22.76
C TYR A 596 2.90 11.05 -22.14
N SER A 597 3.27 10.52 -20.99
CA SER A 597 2.39 9.71 -20.15
C SER A 597 2.56 10.09 -18.68
N PHE A 598 1.44 10.17 -17.96
CA PHE A 598 1.46 10.28 -16.51
C PHE A 598 1.61 8.88 -15.93
N GLU A 599 2.60 8.68 -15.09
CA GLU A 599 2.94 7.39 -14.50
C GLU A 599 2.86 7.43 -12.98
N GLY A 600 3.25 6.35 -12.33
CA GLY A 600 3.28 6.27 -10.87
C GLY A 600 1.88 6.38 -10.24
N ALA A 601 1.73 7.26 -9.25
CA ALA A 601 0.50 7.38 -8.47
C ALA A 601 -0.72 7.77 -9.32
N HIS A 602 -0.53 8.62 -10.34
CA HIS A 602 -1.64 9.06 -11.21
C HIS A 602 -2.19 7.92 -12.07
N ARG A 603 -1.30 7.10 -12.66
CA ARG A 603 -1.73 5.94 -13.46
C ARG A 603 -2.44 4.92 -12.60
N ALA A 604 -1.92 4.63 -11.41
CA ALA A 604 -2.60 3.78 -10.44
C ALA A 604 -4.00 4.34 -10.10
N GLN A 605 -4.11 5.66 -9.89
CA GLN A 605 -5.39 6.30 -9.61
C GLN A 605 -6.41 6.18 -10.72
N THR A 606 -5.99 6.49 -11.95
CA THR A 606 -6.88 6.43 -13.11
C THR A 606 -7.32 4.99 -13.36
N ASN A 607 -6.40 4.04 -13.38
CA ASN A 607 -6.69 2.62 -13.54
C ASN A 607 -7.64 2.07 -12.48
N THR A 608 -7.45 2.42 -11.20
CA THR A 608 -8.35 2.02 -10.12
C THR A 608 -9.74 2.60 -10.30
N MET A 609 -9.85 3.90 -10.60
CA MET A 609 -11.16 4.54 -10.74
C MET A 609 -11.92 4.02 -11.97
N ASP A 610 -11.22 3.80 -13.09
CA ASP A 610 -11.79 3.22 -14.30
C ASP A 610 -12.24 1.78 -14.06
N GLY A 611 -11.41 0.97 -13.40
CA GLY A 611 -11.74 -0.41 -13.03
C GLY A 611 -12.96 -0.49 -12.10
N VAL A 612 -12.99 0.32 -11.04
CA VAL A 612 -14.14 0.40 -10.11
C VAL A 612 -15.40 0.87 -10.83
N LYS A 613 -15.31 1.84 -11.76
CA LYS A 613 -16.45 2.31 -12.54
C LYS A 613 -16.99 1.22 -13.46
N GLN A 614 -16.13 0.58 -14.25
CA GLN A 614 -16.51 -0.49 -15.18
C GLN A 614 -17.09 -1.69 -14.43
N GLY A 615 -16.38 -2.14 -13.41
CA GLY A 615 -16.81 -3.23 -12.56
C GLY A 615 -18.08 -2.90 -11.75
N GLY A 616 -18.25 -1.64 -11.33
CA GLY A 616 -19.45 -1.17 -10.64
C GLY A 616 -20.70 -1.27 -11.51
N ILE A 617 -20.61 -0.96 -12.80
CA ILE A 617 -21.72 -1.17 -13.75
C ILE A 617 -22.07 -2.66 -13.84
N VAL A 618 -21.06 -3.54 -13.94
CA VAL A 618 -21.27 -5.00 -13.96
C VAL A 618 -21.93 -5.48 -12.66
N ALA A 619 -21.46 -5.01 -11.51
CA ALA A 619 -22.03 -5.35 -10.20
C ALA A 619 -23.49 -4.90 -10.08
N LEU A 620 -23.83 -3.69 -10.50
CA LEU A 620 -25.21 -3.20 -10.48
C LEU A 620 -26.12 -4.05 -11.39
N ILE A 621 -25.65 -4.46 -12.58
CA ILE A 621 -26.40 -5.36 -13.46
C ILE A 621 -26.58 -6.74 -12.81
N LEU A 622 -25.55 -7.27 -12.16
CA LEU A 622 -25.60 -8.58 -11.52
C LEU A 622 -26.52 -8.57 -10.29
N ILE A 623 -26.42 -7.54 -9.45
CA ILE A 623 -27.35 -7.30 -8.32
C ILE A 623 -28.78 -7.17 -8.84
N TYR A 624 -29.01 -6.34 -9.85
CA TYR A 624 -30.33 -6.20 -10.47
C TYR A 624 -30.89 -7.54 -10.93
N SER A 625 -30.07 -8.35 -11.61
CA SER A 625 -30.46 -9.65 -12.15
C SER A 625 -30.79 -10.65 -11.04
N LEU A 626 -29.98 -10.72 -9.98
CA LEU A 626 -30.23 -11.57 -8.81
C LEU A 626 -31.54 -11.20 -8.10
N LEU A 627 -31.77 -9.91 -7.87
CA LEU A 627 -33.02 -9.41 -7.27
C LEU A 627 -34.22 -9.65 -8.19
N ALA A 628 -34.07 -9.46 -9.50
CA ALA A 628 -35.14 -9.69 -10.46
C ALA A 628 -35.59 -11.16 -10.48
N LEU A 629 -34.62 -12.08 -10.37
CA LEU A 629 -34.87 -13.52 -10.26
C LEU A 629 -35.58 -13.87 -8.94
N GLN A 630 -35.11 -13.31 -7.82
CA GLN A 630 -35.70 -13.55 -6.50
C GLN A 630 -37.17 -13.10 -6.43
N PHE A 631 -37.45 -11.86 -6.85
CA PHE A 631 -38.78 -11.26 -6.74
C PHE A 631 -39.68 -11.52 -7.95
N ARG A 632 -39.16 -12.18 -9.00
CA ARG A 632 -39.85 -12.39 -10.28
C ARG A 632 -40.44 -11.09 -10.83
N SER A 633 -39.71 -9.98 -10.69
CA SER A 633 -40.17 -8.63 -11.01
C SER A 633 -39.04 -7.76 -11.57
N TYR A 634 -39.34 -6.96 -12.59
CA TYR A 634 -38.39 -6.01 -13.16
C TYR A 634 -38.31 -4.68 -12.40
N PHE A 635 -39.34 -4.34 -11.61
CA PHE A 635 -39.45 -3.04 -10.92
C PHE A 635 -38.98 -3.09 -9.47
N GLN A 636 -39.24 -4.19 -8.74
CA GLN A 636 -38.82 -4.31 -7.35
C GLN A 636 -37.29 -4.19 -7.15
N PRO A 637 -36.43 -4.75 -8.03
CA PRO A 637 -34.99 -4.53 -7.94
C PRO A 637 -34.61 -3.06 -8.00
N VAL A 638 -35.26 -2.26 -8.87
CA VAL A 638 -34.99 -0.82 -8.96
C VAL A 638 -35.33 -0.12 -7.65
N ILE A 639 -36.46 -0.49 -7.02
CA ILE A 639 -36.88 0.06 -5.72
C ILE A 639 -35.81 -0.22 -4.66
N ILE A 640 -35.34 -1.47 -4.56
CA ILE A 640 -34.29 -1.87 -3.62
C ILE A 640 -32.98 -1.11 -3.89
N MET A 641 -32.58 -1.02 -5.15
CA MET A 641 -31.34 -0.33 -5.55
C MET A 641 -31.41 1.19 -5.31
N THR A 642 -32.59 1.80 -5.15
CA THR A 642 -32.69 3.22 -4.76
C THR A 642 -32.13 3.49 -3.37
N ALA A 643 -31.92 2.48 -2.53
CA ALA A 643 -31.27 2.61 -1.24
C ALA A 643 -29.75 2.87 -1.35
N ILE A 644 -29.11 2.45 -2.47
CA ILE A 644 -27.65 2.54 -2.65
C ILE A 644 -27.13 4.00 -2.55
N PRO A 645 -27.71 5.00 -3.25
CA PRO A 645 -27.30 6.40 -3.10
C PRO A 645 -27.40 6.92 -1.65
N PHE A 646 -28.34 6.43 -0.84
CA PHE A 646 -28.47 6.84 0.57
C PHE A 646 -27.34 6.26 1.42
N GLY A 647 -26.88 5.04 1.13
CA GLY A 647 -25.65 4.50 1.71
C GLY A 647 -24.44 5.40 1.43
N MET A 648 -24.31 5.88 0.19
CA MET A 648 -23.25 6.82 -0.18
C MET A 648 -23.33 8.14 0.61
N VAL A 649 -24.54 8.70 0.79
CA VAL A 649 -24.77 9.90 1.61
C VAL A 649 -24.28 9.67 3.04
N GLY A 650 -24.65 8.54 3.66
CA GLY A 650 -24.20 8.19 5.01
C GLY A 650 -22.67 8.10 5.11
N ALA A 651 -22.03 7.43 4.15
CA ALA A 651 -20.57 7.32 4.11
C ALA A 651 -19.88 8.69 3.96
N LEU A 652 -20.41 9.57 3.10
CA LEU A 652 -19.86 10.91 2.87
C LEU A 652 -20.02 11.82 4.10
N LEU A 653 -21.21 11.84 4.70
CA LEU A 653 -21.45 12.59 5.93
C LEU A 653 -20.61 12.07 7.09
N GLY A 654 -20.41 10.76 7.20
CA GLY A 654 -19.52 10.16 8.20
C GLY A 654 -18.07 10.63 8.07
N HIS A 655 -17.54 10.69 6.83
CA HIS A 655 -16.21 11.25 6.58
C HIS A 655 -16.14 12.73 6.98
N LEU A 656 -17.17 13.51 6.64
CA LEU A 656 -17.24 14.93 6.99
C LEU A 656 -17.27 15.15 8.51
N LEU A 657 -18.11 14.38 9.23
CA LEU A 657 -18.23 14.47 10.69
C LEU A 657 -16.94 14.08 11.41
N MET A 658 -16.22 13.08 10.89
CA MET A 658 -14.94 12.64 11.46
C MET A 658 -13.74 13.48 10.99
N GLY A 659 -13.93 14.39 10.02
CA GLY A 659 -12.85 15.17 9.42
C GLY A 659 -11.90 14.35 8.54
N TYR A 660 -12.33 13.18 8.05
CA TYR A 660 -11.54 12.33 7.17
C TYR A 660 -11.71 12.72 5.70
N SER A 661 -10.61 12.65 4.95
CA SER A 661 -10.61 12.81 3.48
C SER A 661 -11.11 11.54 2.80
N LEU A 662 -11.73 11.68 1.63
CA LEU A 662 -12.11 10.52 0.82
C LEU A 662 -10.87 9.87 0.22
N SER A 663 -10.77 8.54 0.31
CA SER A 663 -9.66 7.78 -0.25
C SER A 663 -10.12 6.62 -1.12
N VAL A 664 -9.18 5.92 -1.76
CA VAL A 664 -9.51 4.66 -2.47
C VAL A 664 -10.15 3.65 -1.53
N VAL A 665 -9.64 3.54 -0.30
CA VAL A 665 -10.20 2.64 0.70
C VAL A 665 -11.63 3.06 1.05
N SER A 666 -11.91 4.37 1.10
CA SER A 666 -13.26 4.89 1.28
C SER A 666 -14.17 4.52 0.10
N VAL A 667 -13.69 4.63 -1.14
CA VAL A 667 -14.45 4.23 -2.35
C VAL A 667 -14.76 2.74 -2.33
N LEU A 668 -13.77 1.90 -1.99
CA LEU A 668 -13.97 0.46 -1.84
C LEU A 668 -14.96 0.13 -0.71
N GLY A 669 -14.94 0.89 0.40
CA GLY A 669 -15.92 0.78 1.47
C GLY A 669 -17.34 1.21 1.07
N ILE A 670 -17.48 2.23 0.22
CA ILE A 670 -18.78 2.64 -0.34
C ILE A 670 -19.33 1.56 -1.29
N VAL A 671 -18.46 0.96 -2.09
CA VAL A 671 -18.80 -0.19 -2.95
C VAL A 671 -19.25 -1.37 -2.08
N ALA A 672 -18.53 -1.68 -1.00
CA ALA A 672 -18.93 -2.70 -0.03
C ALA A 672 -20.31 -2.44 0.59
N LEU A 673 -20.57 -1.19 1.00
CA LEU A 673 -21.84 -0.77 1.59
C LEU A 673 -23.04 -0.98 0.64
N THR A 674 -22.80 -1.01 -0.67
CA THR A 674 -23.85 -1.28 -1.67
C THR A 674 -24.50 -2.65 -1.44
N GLY A 675 -23.71 -3.68 -1.14
CA GLY A 675 -24.23 -5.03 -0.86
C GLY A 675 -25.06 -5.07 0.42
N ILE A 676 -24.55 -4.46 1.49
CA ILE A 676 -25.20 -4.41 2.81
C ILE A 676 -26.55 -3.68 2.73
N VAL A 677 -26.58 -2.50 2.10
CA VAL A 677 -27.81 -1.70 2.00
C VAL A 677 -28.86 -2.38 1.13
N VAL A 678 -28.43 -3.13 0.10
CA VAL A 678 -29.31 -3.96 -0.72
C VAL A 678 -29.87 -5.13 0.10
N ASN A 679 -29.06 -5.76 0.97
CA ASN A 679 -29.50 -6.84 1.85
C ASN A 679 -30.66 -6.41 2.76
N ASP A 680 -30.47 -5.33 3.53
CA ASP A 680 -31.51 -4.84 4.46
C ASP A 680 -32.82 -4.54 3.75
N SER A 681 -32.72 -3.95 2.55
CA SER A 681 -33.86 -3.62 1.70
C SER A 681 -34.52 -4.88 1.10
N LEU A 682 -33.74 -5.93 0.80
CA LEU A 682 -34.23 -7.20 0.27
C LEU A 682 -35.12 -7.89 1.30
N ILE A 683 -34.66 -8.03 2.55
CA ILE A 683 -35.42 -8.67 3.63
C ILE A 683 -36.74 -7.93 3.88
N LEU A 684 -36.70 -6.59 3.91
CA LEU A 684 -37.90 -5.77 4.08
C LEU A 684 -38.91 -5.98 2.95
N VAL A 685 -38.46 -5.96 1.69
CA VAL A 685 -39.33 -6.14 0.51
C VAL A 685 -39.88 -7.56 0.43
N ASP A 686 -39.07 -8.57 0.78
CA ASP A 686 -39.52 -9.96 0.88
C ASP A 686 -40.68 -10.11 1.87
N PHE A 687 -40.53 -9.53 3.08
CA PHE A 687 -41.59 -9.56 4.07
C PHE A 687 -42.87 -8.83 3.61
N ILE A 688 -42.72 -7.69 2.94
CA ILE A 688 -43.86 -6.97 2.34
C ILE A 688 -44.58 -7.86 1.31
N ASN A 689 -43.85 -8.51 0.41
CA ASN A 689 -44.42 -9.39 -0.61
C ASN A 689 -45.17 -10.56 0.02
N ARG A 690 -44.56 -11.25 1.00
CA ARG A 690 -45.19 -12.38 1.70
C ARG A 690 -46.45 -11.96 2.46
N SER A 691 -46.46 -10.78 3.08
CA SER A 691 -47.66 -10.23 3.72
C SER A 691 -48.76 -9.91 2.69
N ARG A 692 -48.39 -9.40 1.51
CA ARG A 692 -49.35 -9.15 0.42
C ARG A 692 -49.92 -10.43 -0.17
N GLU A 693 -49.12 -11.48 -0.31
CA GLU A 693 -49.59 -12.80 -0.76
C GLU A 693 -50.63 -13.40 0.20
N ARG A 694 -50.54 -13.07 1.49
CA ARG A 694 -51.53 -13.43 2.52
C ARG A 694 -52.78 -12.54 2.52
N GLY A 695 -52.88 -11.57 1.60
CA GLY A 695 -54.05 -10.70 1.41
C GLY A 695 -54.00 -9.36 2.15
N THR A 696 -52.89 -9.02 2.81
CA THR A 696 -52.76 -7.75 3.54
C THR A 696 -52.69 -6.55 2.57
N PRO A 697 -53.45 -5.46 2.79
CA PRO A 697 -53.36 -4.25 1.97
C PRO A 697 -51.96 -3.66 1.95
N ILE A 698 -51.49 -3.15 0.80
CA ILE A 698 -50.09 -2.72 0.61
C ILE A 698 -49.59 -1.70 1.65
N ARG A 699 -50.42 -0.72 2.02
CA ARG A 699 -50.03 0.29 3.02
C ARG A 699 -49.83 -0.33 4.39
N GLN A 700 -50.69 -1.27 4.76
CA GLN A 700 -50.61 -1.99 6.02
C GLN A 700 -49.42 -2.94 6.02
N ALA A 701 -49.20 -3.67 4.92
CA ALA A 701 -48.04 -4.53 4.74
C ALA A 701 -46.71 -3.77 4.88
N ILE A 702 -46.58 -2.57 4.30
CA ILE A 702 -45.38 -1.72 4.44
C ILE A 702 -45.15 -1.28 5.89
N VAL A 703 -46.21 -0.83 6.58
CA VAL A 703 -46.09 -0.37 7.97
C VAL A 703 -45.78 -1.54 8.91
N GLU A 704 -46.41 -2.69 8.73
CA GLU A 704 -46.15 -3.89 9.52
C GLU A 704 -44.74 -4.45 9.26
N ALA A 705 -44.29 -4.43 8.01
CA ALA A 705 -42.95 -4.87 7.64
C ALA A 705 -41.85 -3.99 8.25
N GLY A 706 -42.04 -2.67 8.30
CA GLY A 706 -41.04 -1.76 8.88
C GLY A 706 -41.02 -1.75 10.41
N VAL A 707 -42.14 -2.08 11.07
CA VAL A 707 -42.25 -2.11 12.54
C VAL A 707 -41.75 -3.45 13.11
N ARG A 708 -41.73 -4.50 12.30
CA ARG A 708 -41.14 -5.78 12.65
C ARG A 708 -39.62 -5.69 12.54
#